data_AF-A0A9E4G1B0-F1
#
_entry.id   AF-A0A9E4G1B0-F1
#
_cell.length_a   1.000
_cell.length_b   1.000
_cell.length_c   1.000
_cell.angle_alpha   90.00
_cell.angle_beta   90.00
_cell.angle_gamma   90.00
#
_symmetry.space_group_name_H-M   'P 1'
#
loop_
_entity.id
_entity.type
_entity.pdbx_description
1 polymer ?
#
loop_
_entity_poly.entity_id
_entity_poly.type
_entity_poly.pdbx_seq_one_letter_code
_entity_poly.pdbx_strand_id
1 'polypeptide(L)'
;MALRSYIDPAENREASRKLPKLMVEGLLLGGTGLGVFALIFEIAADAFSVAAYQTLLAIHGASGHHDIAILAFILLSAMLFLGIVPAYKAGAYIRPTAGGSGPLVEAIGPPKLRWLSWVGTSLFFLDAVLTIIISSISAADVLMLKFPEFAPYRILLAECFAFFIMAVLVAVGPRRAVPLFLLGGGAFTIFTLLALSLVGYSAVANPEWAFLTSGIIHRLEEAQVVEHVVRAAGDAPAIGSVLFFQFFFRSMSSAMLGFSGYEVIPASGKHAARPKWKVVNTALTLAAVFLIGTGVLQLAAAKLWNIPSTEGYSTLLIEYEIVAAQTFGRGVVQADVIVADQDAAAAERIYEERQQRAQDHNAAESGAVAGDHSRENDVGAIANDIAIARAIESALRGSDGQSILSIAALLLAIILLLAQGGGYVGGAAVAANAAKLGRLPGFFTNDRIGIAVIWGFSAAFIPLIREVVVVEAYYAFGFVSAFIITSTTVCFARDDVLRDRGITPGSAEARSLRFAGFRGMLASYAMGIVLITQKTDALGAIVVLAVLITLFQLYYAFGGARRDPAKLSAYTPAPDGKPDYHSGIQRAHDKARARGIIDRVNQLLEEGAVVKFNVDSARIRRLVTYVYCLDKDAFELQRMEAEYDDDIAHEPSKELDDTYFKTFNARDEIIAKIESYSHYGIFTFIDKYYANWVNEEHGRNGADVQRSMISLIFPLTDDDLIFEQFQQYKWEQQPEEIWQFCRERYSWAKDQWPNLSGRLTTVWTLQELGLIPDEVDIKTIISVNARNDLREIKIHTHGPFEQAPADGSPAPADGDTEAGDD
;
A
#
# COMPACT_ATOMS: atom_id res chain seq x y z
N MET A 1 -25.22 19.35 20.17
CA MET A 1 -25.28 18.14 19.32
C MET A 1 -24.14 17.22 19.76
N ALA A 2 -24.38 16.30 20.70
CA ALA A 2 -23.32 15.46 21.25
C ALA A 2 -22.88 14.44 20.20
N LEU A 3 -21.61 14.50 19.78
CA LEU A 3 -21.01 13.63 18.77
C LEU A 3 -21.00 12.17 19.26
N ARG A 4 -22.02 11.38 18.88
CA ARG A 4 -21.94 9.93 18.99
C ARG A 4 -20.75 9.45 18.15
N SER A 5 -19.93 8.56 18.73
CA SER A 5 -18.84 7.90 18.01
C SER A 5 -19.40 7.19 16.79
N TYR A 6 -18.74 7.30 15.63
CA TYR A 6 -19.05 6.51 14.43
C TYR A 6 -18.52 5.08 14.51
N ILE A 7 -17.72 4.77 15.54
CA ILE A 7 -17.20 3.44 15.82
C ILE A 7 -18.18 2.71 16.73
N ASP A 8 -18.53 1.48 16.37
CA ASP A 8 -19.38 0.60 17.18
C ASP A 8 -18.76 0.43 18.60
N PRO A 9 -19.53 0.72 19.67
CA PRO A 9 -19.06 0.55 21.04
C PRO A 9 -18.59 -0.87 21.39
N ALA A 10 -19.25 -1.91 20.86
CA ALA A 10 -18.88 -3.30 21.11
C ALA A 10 -17.55 -3.64 20.44
N GLU A 11 -17.44 -3.30 19.14
CA GLU A 11 -16.21 -3.48 18.37
C GLU A 11 -15.03 -2.72 19.00
N ASN A 12 -15.25 -1.47 19.44
CA ASN A 12 -14.22 -0.68 20.08
C ASN A 12 -13.76 -1.28 21.42
N ARG A 13 -14.66 -1.86 22.22
CA ARG A 13 -14.28 -2.53 23.48
C ARG A 13 -13.42 -3.76 23.21
N GLU A 14 -13.78 -4.58 22.24
CA GLU A 14 -12.99 -5.76 21.87
C GLU A 14 -11.63 -5.37 21.33
N ALA A 15 -11.58 -4.42 20.38
CA ALA A 15 -10.35 -3.92 19.80
C ALA A 15 -9.43 -3.28 20.86
N SER A 16 -10.01 -2.57 21.83
CA SER A 16 -9.24 -1.95 22.93
C SER A 16 -8.68 -2.99 23.91
N ARG A 17 -9.34 -4.13 24.10
CA ARG A 17 -8.77 -5.25 24.89
C ARG A 17 -7.56 -5.88 24.21
N LYS A 18 -7.57 -5.95 22.87
CA LYS A 18 -6.45 -6.49 22.07
C LYS A 18 -5.28 -5.49 21.95
N LEU A 19 -5.54 -4.20 22.14
CA LEU A 19 -4.57 -3.12 21.91
C LEU A 19 -3.20 -3.33 22.56
N PRO A 20 -3.05 -3.74 23.83
CA PRO A 20 -1.72 -3.94 24.44
C PRO A 20 -0.85 -4.94 23.67
N LYS A 21 -1.45 -6.02 23.15
CA LYS A 21 -0.76 -6.99 22.29
C LYS A 21 -0.41 -6.35 20.95
N LEU A 22 -1.36 -5.64 20.34
CA LEU A 22 -1.18 -4.97 19.04
C LEU A 22 -0.16 -3.83 19.08
N MET A 23 0.16 -3.27 20.26
CA MET A 23 1.19 -2.25 20.38
C MET A 23 2.55 -2.79 19.94
N VAL A 24 2.87 -4.03 20.32
CA VAL A 24 4.19 -4.66 20.17
C VAL A 24 4.22 -5.73 19.07
N GLU A 25 3.08 -6.08 18.48
CA GLU A 25 3.01 -7.05 17.39
C GLU A 25 3.86 -6.60 16.18
N GLY A 26 4.59 -7.52 15.55
CA GLY A 26 5.47 -7.21 14.41
C GLY A 26 6.81 -6.54 14.76
N LEU A 27 7.06 -6.16 16.02
CA LEU A 27 8.39 -5.71 16.49
C LEU A 27 9.34 -6.85 16.84
N LEU A 28 8.80 -7.97 17.31
CA LEU A 28 9.49 -9.23 17.50
C LEU A 28 9.04 -10.15 16.36
N LEU A 29 9.99 -10.74 15.61
CA LEU A 29 9.72 -11.59 14.43
C LEU A 29 8.59 -12.60 14.72
N GLY A 30 7.35 -12.27 14.29
CA GLY A 30 6.14 -13.06 14.52
C GLY A 30 4.89 -12.20 14.77
N GLY A 31 3.76 -12.54 14.13
CA GLY A 31 2.48 -11.86 14.29
C GLY A 31 1.61 -11.89 13.03
N THR A 32 0.38 -11.38 13.14
CA THR A 32 -0.60 -11.25 12.04
C THR A 32 -0.38 -10.02 11.16
N GLY A 33 0.62 -9.18 11.48
CA GLY A 33 0.96 -7.94 10.76
C GLY A 33 1.79 -6.96 11.61
N LEU A 34 1.94 -5.73 11.12
CA LEU A 34 2.61 -4.61 11.78
C LEU A 34 1.75 -4.02 12.89
N GLY A 35 2.24 -4.01 14.12
CA GLY A 35 1.59 -3.38 15.28
C GLY A 35 1.71 -1.86 15.28
N VAL A 36 1.18 -1.23 16.32
CA VAL A 36 1.11 0.24 16.44
C VAL A 36 2.51 0.86 16.48
N PHE A 37 3.42 0.32 17.27
CA PHE A 37 4.78 0.88 17.36
C PHE A 37 5.58 0.67 16.08
N ALA A 38 5.38 -0.44 15.35
CA ALA A 38 6.00 -0.63 14.05
C ALA A 38 5.59 0.49 13.08
N LEU A 39 4.28 0.77 12.95
CA LEU A 39 3.83 1.89 12.12
C LEU A 39 4.37 3.24 12.62
N ILE A 40 4.43 3.46 13.94
CA ILE A 40 5.01 4.69 14.51
C ILE A 40 6.49 4.83 14.18
N PHE A 41 7.28 3.75 14.23
CA PHE A 41 8.71 3.80 13.95
C PHE A 41 9.03 4.04 12.48
N GLU A 42 8.19 3.50 11.58
CA GLU A 42 8.24 3.83 10.15
C GLU A 42 8.02 5.33 9.92
N ILE A 43 7.00 5.90 10.56
CA ILE A 43 6.69 7.34 10.45
C ILE A 43 7.76 8.17 11.15
N ALA A 44 8.22 7.77 12.32
CA ALA A 44 9.18 8.55 13.08
C ALA A 44 10.48 8.66 12.28
N ALA A 45 10.89 7.63 11.54
CA ALA A 45 12.03 7.75 10.65
C ALA A 45 11.80 8.80 9.55
N ASP A 46 10.67 8.75 8.86
CA ASP A 46 10.32 9.68 7.78
C ASP A 46 10.09 11.11 8.29
N ALA A 47 9.28 11.24 9.33
CA ALA A 47 8.89 12.51 9.91
C ALA A 47 9.99 13.15 10.77
N PHE A 48 10.93 12.41 11.38
CA PHE A 48 12.11 13.05 11.98
C PHE A 48 13.10 13.58 10.96
N SER A 49 13.24 12.85 9.84
CA SER A 49 14.07 13.30 8.73
C SER A 49 13.68 14.70 8.28
N VAL A 50 12.37 14.99 8.33
CA VAL A 50 11.80 16.29 7.98
C VAL A 50 11.65 17.21 9.20
N ALA A 51 11.31 16.72 10.39
CA ALA A 51 11.15 17.51 11.61
C ALA A 51 12.47 18.14 12.08
N ALA A 52 13.60 17.48 11.84
CA ALA A 52 14.93 18.05 12.06
C ALA A 52 15.15 19.36 11.26
N TYR A 53 14.47 19.51 10.12
CA TYR A 53 14.48 20.73 9.30
C TYR A 53 13.22 21.58 9.49
N GLN A 54 12.12 21.04 10.02
CA GLN A 54 10.86 21.76 10.21
C GLN A 54 11.03 23.02 11.06
N THR A 55 11.75 22.92 12.18
CA THR A 55 12.01 24.04 13.09
C THR A 55 12.82 25.14 12.40
N LEU A 56 13.87 24.74 11.68
CA LEU A 56 14.71 25.62 10.86
C LEU A 56 13.86 26.34 9.81
N LEU A 57 13.07 25.60 9.05
CA LEU A 57 12.25 26.12 7.95
C LEU A 57 11.12 27.01 8.44
N ALA A 58 10.54 26.71 9.60
CA ALA A 58 9.57 27.57 10.26
C ALA A 58 10.19 28.93 10.63
N ILE A 59 11.40 28.93 11.21
CA ILE A 59 12.15 30.14 11.57
C ILE A 59 12.58 30.88 10.30
N HIS A 60 13.05 30.17 9.27
CA HIS A 60 13.42 30.73 7.97
C HIS A 60 12.23 31.49 7.35
N GLY A 61 11.07 30.83 7.26
CA GLY A 61 9.86 31.43 6.69
C GLY A 61 9.36 32.63 7.50
N ALA A 62 9.62 32.64 8.81
CA ALA A 62 9.35 33.77 9.69
C ALA A 62 10.42 34.89 9.63
N SER A 63 11.40 34.78 8.73
CA SER A 63 12.54 35.69 8.62
C SER A 63 13.29 35.88 9.95
N GLY A 64 13.51 34.78 10.67
CA GLY A 64 14.22 34.76 11.95
C GLY A 64 13.36 35.04 13.19
N HIS A 65 12.06 35.35 13.05
CA HIS A 65 11.19 35.65 14.19
C HIS A 65 10.58 34.37 14.80
N HIS A 66 11.12 33.90 15.92
CA HIS A 66 10.63 32.68 16.59
C HIS A 66 9.16 32.73 17.00
N ASP A 67 8.65 33.90 17.44
CA ASP A 67 7.25 34.04 17.86
C ASP A 67 6.25 33.79 16.73
N ILE A 68 6.57 34.30 15.53
CA ILE A 68 5.74 34.09 14.33
C ILE A 68 5.81 32.60 13.94
N ALA A 69 7.00 32.00 13.99
CA ALA A 69 7.19 30.58 13.70
C ALA A 69 6.41 29.67 14.66
N ILE A 70 6.44 29.96 15.97
CA ILE A 70 5.69 29.22 16.98
C ILE A 70 4.18 29.34 16.73
N LEU A 71 3.66 30.55 16.45
CA LEU A 71 2.23 30.73 16.19
C LEU A 71 1.78 29.98 14.93
N ALA A 72 2.59 30.05 13.87
CA ALA A 72 2.33 29.31 12.63
C ALA A 72 2.26 27.80 12.89
N PHE A 73 3.22 27.27 13.66
CA PHE A 73 3.28 25.87 14.04
C PHE A 73 2.09 25.44 14.94
N ILE A 74 1.66 26.28 15.88
CA ILE A 74 0.48 26.00 16.73
C ILE A 74 -0.79 25.88 15.88
N LEU A 75 -1.01 26.82 14.95
CA LEU A 75 -2.20 26.78 14.09
C LEU A 75 -2.18 25.52 13.21
N LEU A 76 -1.04 25.22 12.61
CA LEU A 76 -0.79 24.00 11.83
C LEU A 76 -1.06 22.72 12.64
N SER A 77 -0.56 22.66 13.88
CA SER A 77 -0.79 21.55 14.80
C SER A 77 -2.28 21.36 15.13
N ALA A 78 -3.01 22.46 15.33
CA ALA A 78 -4.45 22.43 15.54
C ALA A 78 -5.20 21.92 14.30
N MET A 79 -4.82 22.37 13.10
CA MET A 79 -5.39 21.92 11.82
C MET A 79 -5.16 20.42 11.58
N LEU A 80 -3.96 19.92 11.89
CA LEU A 80 -3.63 18.50 11.84
C LEU A 80 -4.49 17.71 12.85
N PHE A 81 -4.40 18.03 14.14
CA PHE A 81 -5.00 17.23 15.22
C PHE A 81 -6.52 17.27 15.24
N LEU A 82 -7.13 18.44 14.99
CA LEU A 82 -8.59 18.62 15.05
C LEU A 82 -9.28 18.42 13.69
N GLY A 83 -8.53 18.50 12.60
CA GLY A 83 -9.03 18.36 11.23
C GLY A 83 -8.63 17.06 10.57
N ILE A 84 -7.37 16.96 10.16
CA ILE A 84 -6.84 15.88 9.31
C ILE A 84 -6.88 14.52 10.02
N VAL A 85 -6.42 14.43 11.27
CA VAL A 85 -6.38 13.18 12.04
C VAL A 85 -7.76 12.51 12.13
N PRO A 86 -8.85 13.21 12.52
CA PRO A 86 -10.19 12.65 12.48
C PRO A 86 -10.63 12.12 11.11
N ALA A 87 -10.31 12.82 10.02
CA ALA A 87 -10.68 12.40 8.66
C ALA A 87 -9.97 11.10 8.27
N TYR A 88 -8.67 11.01 8.55
CA TYR A 88 -7.87 9.82 8.29
C TYR A 88 -8.35 8.62 9.11
N LYS A 89 -8.70 8.83 10.39
CA LYS A 89 -9.26 7.78 11.26
C LYS A 89 -10.61 7.27 10.77
N ALA A 90 -11.44 8.16 10.22
CA ALA A 90 -12.72 7.81 9.61
C ALA A 90 -12.52 6.99 8.33
N GLY A 91 -11.59 7.39 7.45
CA GLY A 91 -11.25 6.62 6.25
C GLY A 91 -10.73 5.22 6.59
N ALA A 92 -9.79 5.11 7.53
CA ALA A 92 -9.24 3.84 8.00
C ALA A 92 -10.29 2.94 8.67
N TYR A 93 -11.32 3.51 9.30
CA TYR A 93 -12.42 2.73 9.88
C TYR A 93 -13.34 2.11 8.81
N ILE A 94 -13.58 2.82 7.70
CA ILE A 94 -14.40 2.32 6.58
C ILE A 94 -13.63 1.28 5.76
N ARG A 95 -12.41 1.61 5.32
CA ARG A 95 -11.56 0.75 4.48
C ARG A 95 -10.09 0.85 4.94
N PRO A 96 -9.68 0.05 5.94
CA PRO A 96 -8.29 0.07 6.45
C PRO A 96 -7.27 -0.47 5.44
N THR A 97 -7.71 -1.19 4.41
CA THR A 97 -6.86 -1.84 3.40
C THR A 97 -6.64 -1.01 2.14
N ALA A 98 -7.23 0.18 2.03
CA ALA A 98 -7.20 0.95 0.78
C ALA A 98 -5.76 1.34 0.35
N GLY A 99 -4.82 1.57 1.27
CA GLY A 99 -3.40 1.70 0.92
C GLY A 99 -3.02 3.04 0.27
N GLY A 100 -3.63 4.16 0.68
CA GLY A 100 -3.24 5.54 0.29
C GLY A 100 -4.42 6.41 -0.17
N SER A 101 -4.18 7.71 -0.39
CA SER A 101 -5.21 8.71 -0.74
C SER A 101 -5.92 8.42 -2.07
N GLY A 102 -5.18 8.05 -3.13
CA GLY A 102 -5.73 7.69 -4.44
C GLY A 102 -6.61 6.44 -4.43
N PRO A 103 -6.13 5.28 -3.95
CA PRO A 103 -6.94 4.07 -3.80
C PRO A 103 -8.16 4.24 -2.87
N LEU A 104 -8.04 5.06 -1.83
CA LEU A 104 -9.18 5.37 -0.94
C LEU A 104 -10.35 5.99 -1.70
N VAL A 105 -10.07 6.86 -2.69
CA VAL A 105 -11.10 7.45 -3.56
C VAL A 105 -11.83 6.37 -4.35
N GLU A 106 -11.13 5.36 -4.87
CA GLU A 106 -11.75 4.24 -5.59
C GLU A 106 -12.57 3.34 -4.68
N ALA A 107 -12.11 3.17 -3.44
CA ALA A 107 -12.74 2.29 -2.47
C ALA A 107 -14.01 2.87 -1.84
N ILE A 108 -14.01 4.16 -1.49
CA ILE A 108 -15.12 4.79 -0.71
C ILE A 108 -15.72 6.03 -1.37
N GLY A 109 -15.01 6.64 -2.33
CA GLY A 109 -15.39 7.90 -2.95
C GLY A 109 -16.53 7.77 -3.96
N PRO A 110 -17.35 8.82 -4.16
CA PRO A 110 -18.42 8.82 -5.14
C PRO A 110 -17.86 8.87 -6.57
N PRO A 111 -18.60 8.39 -7.59
CA PRO A 111 -18.13 8.33 -8.98
C PRO A 111 -17.58 9.67 -9.51
N LYS A 112 -18.19 10.79 -9.09
CA LYS A 112 -17.78 12.14 -9.49
C LYS A 112 -16.39 12.55 -8.99
N LEU A 113 -15.86 11.90 -7.95
CA LEU A 113 -14.54 12.19 -7.39
C LEU A 113 -13.45 11.24 -7.90
N ARG A 114 -13.78 10.20 -8.70
CA ARG A 114 -12.79 9.21 -9.16
C ARG A 114 -11.61 9.80 -9.93
N TRP A 115 -11.79 10.91 -10.64
CA TRP A 115 -10.70 11.59 -11.31
C TRP A 115 -9.58 12.02 -10.33
N LEU A 116 -9.92 12.32 -9.07
CA LEU A 116 -8.95 12.62 -8.01
C LEU A 116 -8.07 11.41 -7.66
N SER A 117 -8.54 10.18 -7.90
CA SER A 117 -7.72 8.99 -7.68
C SER A 117 -6.49 8.99 -8.59
N TRP A 118 -6.67 9.37 -9.86
CA TRP A 118 -5.59 9.42 -10.85
C TRP A 118 -4.53 10.46 -10.47
N VAL A 119 -5.00 11.64 -10.09
CA VAL A 119 -4.15 12.75 -9.64
C VAL A 119 -3.44 12.36 -8.34
N GLY A 120 -4.14 11.77 -7.38
CA GLY A 120 -3.57 11.30 -6.12
C GLY A 120 -2.48 10.24 -6.31
N THR A 121 -2.70 9.27 -7.19
CA THR A 121 -1.66 8.28 -7.56
C THR A 121 -0.43 8.94 -8.16
N SER A 122 -0.61 9.91 -9.06
CA SER A 122 0.51 10.65 -9.67
C SER A 122 1.30 11.47 -8.66
N LEU A 123 0.60 12.21 -7.80
CA LEU A 123 1.22 13.07 -6.78
C LEU A 123 1.93 12.24 -5.71
N PHE A 124 1.40 11.09 -5.33
CA PHE A 124 2.08 10.18 -4.41
C PHE A 124 3.35 9.59 -5.02
N PHE A 125 3.33 9.23 -6.30
CA PHE A 125 4.55 8.75 -6.97
C PHE A 125 5.63 9.83 -7.00
N LEU A 126 5.24 11.09 -7.26
CA LEU A 126 6.14 12.23 -7.17
C LEU A 126 6.66 12.42 -5.74
N ASP A 127 5.77 12.37 -4.74
CA ASP A 127 6.11 12.45 -3.33
C ASP A 127 7.19 11.42 -2.94
N ALA A 128 7.00 10.16 -3.32
CA ALA A 128 7.97 9.09 -3.09
C ALA A 128 9.36 9.36 -3.71
N VAL A 129 9.39 9.89 -4.95
CA VAL A 129 10.65 10.27 -5.62
C VAL A 129 11.34 11.42 -4.87
N LEU A 130 10.57 12.44 -4.46
CA LEU A 130 11.09 13.61 -3.73
C LEU A 130 11.56 13.23 -2.32
N THR A 131 10.88 12.34 -1.62
CA THR A 131 11.33 11.78 -0.33
C THR A 131 12.72 11.19 -0.47
N ILE A 132 12.96 10.35 -1.47
CA ILE A 132 14.29 9.73 -1.68
C ILE A 132 15.35 10.80 -1.94
N ILE A 133 15.04 11.82 -2.74
CA ILE A 133 15.97 12.92 -3.05
C ILE A 133 16.31 13.71 -1.79
N ILE A 134 15.30 14.20 -1.05
CA ILE A 134 15.49 14.98 0.20
C ILE A 134 16.28 14.16 1.20
N SER A 135 15.85 12.93 1.46
CA SER A 135 16.49 12.04 2.42
C SER A 135 17.94 11.72 2.04
N SER A 136 18.26 11.58 0.75
CA SER A 136 19.63 11.30 0.28
C SER A 136 20.56 12.50 0.42
N ILE A 137 20.09 13.69 0.01
CA ILE A 137 20.85 14.94 0.11
C ILE A 137 21.08 15.28 1.58
N SER A 138 20.02 15.25 2.40
CA SER A 138 20.13 15.53 3.82
C SER A 138 21.03 14.52 4.55
N ALA A 139 21.03 13.23 4.17
CA ALA A 139 21.96 12.24 4.74
C ALA A 139 23.42 12.56 4.38
N ALA A 140 23.67 13.00 3.14
CA ALA A 140 24.99 13.46 2.70
C ALA A 140 25.44 14.69 3.49
N ASP A 141 24.56 15.66 3.70
CA ASP A 141 24.84 16.89 4.46
C ASP A 141 25.22 16.57 5.90
N VAL A 142 24.48 15.68 6.58
CA VAL A 142 24.80 15.25 7.94
C VAL A 142 26.13 14.49 8.01
N LEU A 143 26.46 13.67 7.01
CA LEU A 143 27.74 12.95 7.00
C LEU A 143 28.93 13.92 6.80
N MET A 144 28.75 14.96 5.97
CA MET A 144 29.75 16.00 5.75
C MET A 144 30.08 16.79 7.02
N LEU A 145 29.19 16.82 8.01
CA LEU A 145 29.49 17.43 9.32
C LEU A 145 30.63 16.73 10.04
N LYS A 146 30.73 15.42 9.88
CA LYS A 146 31.81 14.62 10.47
C LYS A 146 33.01 14.50 9.54
N PHE A 147 32.77 14.53 8.23
CA PHE A 147 33.77 14.35 7.20
C PHE A 147 33.65 15.44 6.12
N PRO A 148 34.09 16.67 6.42
CA PRO A 148 33.95 17.81 5.50
C PRO A 148 34.70 17.62 4.18
N GLU A 149 35.68 16.73 4.13
CA GLU A 149 36.40 16.33 2.91
C GLU A 149 35.49 15.79 1.80
N PHE A 150 34.27 15.33 2.13
CA PHE A 150 33.30 14.86 1.15
C PHE A 150 32.48 15.96 0.49
N ALA A 151 32.65 17.24 0.86
CA ALA A 151 31.89 18.34 0.26
C ALA A 151 31.90 18.38 -1.27
N PRO A 152 33.05 18.18 -1.97
CA PRO A 152 33.07 18.15 -3.45
C PRO A 152 32.28 16.97 -4.06
N TYR A 153 32.02 15.93 -3.26
CA TYR A 153 31.35 14.69 -3.67
C TYR A 153 29.92 14.57 -3.14
N ARG A 154 29.35 15.65 -2.57
CA ARG A 154 27.99 15.68 -1.97
C ARG A 154 26.93 14.97 -2.81
N ILE A 155 26.85 15.30 -4.10
CA ILE A 155 25.85 14.73 -5.03
C ILE A 155 26.10 13.24 -5.28
N LEU A 156 27.36 12.86 -5.51
CA LEU A 156 27.74 11.45 -5.71
C LEU A 156 27.45 10.62 -4.46
N LEU A 157 27.67 11.18 -3.27
CA LEU A 157 27.36 10.55 -2.00
C LEU A 157 25.85 10.32 -1.84
N ALA A 158 25.03 11.32 -2.17
CA ALA A 158 23.58 11.19 -2.18
C ALA A 158 23.08 10.10 -3.16
N GLU A 159 23.64 10.02 -4.37
CA GLU A 159 23.32 8.95 -5.32
C GLU A 159 23.75 7.56 -4.81
N CYS A 160 24.94 7.46 -4.21
CA CYS A 160 25.43 6.23 -3.59
C CYS A 160 24.48 5.73 -2.49
N PHE A 161 23.97 6.65 -1.67
CA PHE A 161 23.00 6.36 -0.62
C PHE A 161 21.67 5.86 -1.18
N ALA A 162 21.10 6.58 -2.15
CA ALA A 162 19.86 6.16 -2.82
C ALA A 162 20.02 4.76 -3.44
N PHE A 163 21.14 4.50 -4.11
CA PHE A 163 21.46 3.20 -4.70
C PHE A 163 21.60 2.10 -3.64
N PHE A 164 22.30 2.38 -2.53
CA PHE A 164 22.54 1.41 -1.47
C PHE A 164 21.21 0.89 -0.87
N ILE A 165 20.30 1.79 -0.51
CA ILE A 165 19.01 1.40 0.06
C ILE A 165 18.17 0.62 -0.95
N MET A 166 18.15 1.07 -2.22
CA MET A 166 17.49 0.33 -3.31
C MET A 166 18.05 -1.09 -3.45
N ALA A 167 19.37 -1.25 -3.50
CA ALA A 167 20.02 -2.54 -3.67
C ALA A 167 19.69 -3.51 -2.53
N VAL A 168 19.71 -3.02 -1.28
CA VAL A 168 19.30 -3.80 -0.09
C VAL A 168 17.84 -4.23 -0.21
N LEU A 169 16.94 -3.31 -0.56
CA LEU A 169 15.51 -3.58 -0.72
C LEU A 169 15.21 -4.60 -1.83
N VAL A 170 15.89 -4.51 -2.97
CA VAL A 170 15.73 -5.45 -4.08
C VAL A 170 16.31 -6.83 -3.77
N ALA A 171 17.49 -6.89 -3.13
CA ALA A 171 18.18 -8.13 -2.79
C ALA A 171 17.46 -8.91 -1.67
N VAL A 172 17.13 -8.23 -0.57
CA VAL A 172 16.50 -8.85 0.61
C VAL A 172 14.99 -8.99 0.42
N GLY A 173 14.38 -8.09 -0.37
CA GLY A 173 12.94 -7.96 -0.55
C GLY A 173 12.31 -7.06 0.52
N PRO A 174 11.28 -6.26 0.18
CA PRO A 174 10.65 -5.31 1.10
C PRO A 174 10.18 -5.96 2.41
N ARG A 175 9.55 -7.13 2.33
CA ARG A 175 8.99 -7.84 3.49
C ARG A 175 10.02 -8.22 4.57
N ARG A 176 11.27 -8.52 4.18
CA ARG A 176 12.35 -8.89 5.11
C ARG A 176 13.19 -7.70 5.54
N ALA A 177 13.31 -6.68 4.68
CA ALA A 177 14.04 -5.45 4.98
C ALA A 177 13.25 -4.52 5.92
N VAL A 178 11.92 -4.47 5.81
CA VAL A 178 11.06 -3.60 6.63
C VAL A 178 11.24 -3.85 8.14
N PRO A 179 11.22 -5.09 8.68
CA PRO A 179 11.50 -5.33 10.10
C PRO A 179 12.87 -4.82 10.57
N LEU A 180 13.90 -4.89 9.72
CA LEU A 180 15.23 -4.36 10.03
C LEU A 180 15.21 -2.83 10.13
N PHE A 181 14.50 -2.17 9.20
CA PHE A 181 14.30 -0.73 9.23
C PHE A 181 13.46 -0.28 10.43
N LEU A 182 12.46 -1.08 10.84
CA LEU A 182 11.61 -0.81 11.99
C LEU A 182 12.36 -0.90 13.32
N LEU A 183 13.29 -1.86 13.47
CA LEU A 183 14.15 -1.94 14.66
C LEU A 183 15.08 -0.72 14.75
N GLY A 184 15.67 -0.29 13.63
CA GLY A 184 16.48 0.93 13.56
C GLY A 184 15.68 2.19 13.88
N GLY A 185 14.52 2.36 13.23
CA GLY A 185 13.62 3.49 13.47
C GLY A 185 13.10 3.53 14.91
N GLY A 186 12.84 2.38 15.52
CA GLY A 186 12.38 2.27 16.90
C GLY A 186 13.43 2.66 17.93
N ALA A 187 14.64 2.11 17.81
CA ALA A 187 15.75 2.46 18.68
C ALA A 187 16.05 3.97 18.63
N PHE A 188 16.00 4.56 17.43
CA PHE A 188 16.16 6.00 17.27
C PHE A 188 14.99 6.79 17.86
N THR A 189 13.74 6.41 17.59
CA THR A 189 12.57 7.14 18.12
C THR A 189 12.66 7.30 19.63
N ILE A 190 13.09 6.24 20.32
CA ILE A 190 13.34 6.24 21.77
C ILE A 190 14.50 7.18 22.12
N PHE A 191 15.63 7.09 21.43
CA PHE A 191 16.78 7.97 21.64
C PHE A 191 16.39 9.45 21.49
N THR A 192 15.67 9.80 20.43
CA THR A 192 15.29 11.18 20.11
C THR A 192 14.27 11.73 21.08
N LEU A 193 13.33 10.91 21.56
CA LEU A 193 12.42 11.32 22.63
C LEU A 193 13.18 11.69 23.90
N LEU A 194 14.17 10.87 24.29
CA LEU A 194 15.01 11.14 25.46
C LEU A 194 15.88 12.38 25.25
N ALA A 195 16.51 12.49 24.09
CA ALA A 195 17.37 13.62 23.73
C ALA A 195 16.58 14.94 23.66
N LEU A 196 15.41 14.95 23.01
CA LEU A 196 14.54 16.13 22.95
C LEU A 196 13.93 16.51 24.29
N SER A 197 13.58 15.52 25.11
CA SER A 197 13.11 15.80 26.47
C SER A 197 14.23 16.45 27.30
N LEU A 198 15.48 15.99 27.12
CA LEU A 198 16.64 16.59 27.76
C LEU A 198 16.91 18.00 27.25
N VAL A 199 16.87 18.22 25.93
CA VAL A 199 17.00 19.55 25.30
C VAL A 199 15.94 20.51 25.82
N GLY A 200 14.66 20.11 25.76
CA GLY A 200 13.55 20.95 26.20
C GLY A 200 13.62 21.29 27.69
N TYR A 201 13.96 20.31 28.54
CA TYR A 201 14.18 20.56 29.97
C TYR A 201 15.36 21.51 30.19
N SER A 202 16.49 21.27 29.51
CA SER A 202 17.71 22.06 29.66
C SER A 202 17.53 23.49 29.20
N ALA A 203 16.79 23.72 28.11
CA ALA A 203 16.50 25.06 27.60
C ALA A 203 15.66 25.87 28.57
N VAL A 204 14.66 25.24 29.20
CA VAL A 204 13.81 25.89 30.22
C VAL A 204 14.58 26.14 31.52
N ALA A 205 15.41 25.18 31.94
CA ALA A 205 16.16 25.28 33.18
C ALA A 205 17.36 26.23 33.08
N ASN A 206 18.00 26.33 31.90
CA ASN A 206 19.22 27.08 31.66
C ASN A 206 19.12 27.93 30.38
N PRO A 207 18.24 28.96 30.37
CA PRO A 207 18.12 29.86 29.21
C PRO A 207 19.41 30.65 28.94
N GLU A 208 20.27 30.82 29.93
CA GLU A 208 21.55 31.52 29.80
C GLU A 208 22.54 30.84 28.85
N TRP A 209 22.37 29.55 28.52
CA TRP A 209 23.24 28.86 27.55
C TRP A 209 23.13 29.39 26.12
N ALA A 210 22.20 30.33 25.85
CA ALA A 210 22.03 31.01 24.57
C ALA A 210 23.31 31.62 24.00
N PHE A 211 24.28 32.02 24.85
CA PHE A 211 25.53 32.60 24.37
C PHE A 211 26.39 31.62 23.55
N LEU A 212 26.23 30.30 23.75
CA LEU A 212 26.97 29.29 22.99
C LEU A 212 26.57 29.26 21.51
N THR A 213 25.33 29.65 21.21
CA THR A 213 24.75 29.61 19.87
C THR A 213 25.59 30.37 18.85
N SER A 214 26.10 31.56 19.20
CA SER A 214 26.85 32.39 18.25
C SER A 214 28.18 31.74 17.83
N GLY A 215 28.91 31.14 18.78
CA GLY A 215 30.15 30.42 18.50
C GLY A 215 29.94 29.15 17.67
N ILE A 216 28.87 28.38 17.93
CA ILE A 216 28.54 27.20 17.12
C ILE A 216 28.29 27.60 15.67
N ILE A 217 27.46 28.63 15.45
CA ILE A 217 27.09 29.09 14.11
C ILE A 217 28.29 29.63 13.37
N HIS A 218 29.12 30.44 14.03
CA HIS A 218 30.31 30.99 13.43
C HIS A 218 31.24 29.90 12.91
N ARG A 219 31.47 28.86 13.72
CA ARG A 219 32.27 27.69 13.32
C ARG A 219 31.69 26.97 12.10
N LEU A 220 30.36 26.89 11.99
CA LEU A 220 29.68 26.26 10.86
C LEU A 220 29.74 27.11 9.58
N GLU A 221 29.65 28.43 9.69
CA GLU A 221 29.85 29.37 8.59
C GLU A 221 31.31 29.31 8.07
N GLU A 222 32.29 29.27 8.97
CA GLU A 222 33.72 29.19 8.61
C GLU A 222 34.05 27.88 7.89
N ALA A 223 33.50 26.76 8.36
CA ALA A 223 33.67 25.45 7.73
C ALA A 223 32.94 25.31 6.37
N GLN A 224 32.25 26.37 5.89
CA GLN A 224 31.38 26.36 4.71
C GLN A 224 30.31 25.26 4.75
N VAL A 225 29.90 24.89 5.97
CA VAL A 225 28.83 23.92 6.21
C VAL A 225 27.47 24.60 6.14
N VAL A 226 27.41 25.86 6.58
CA VAL A 226 26.21 26.71 6.48
C VAL A 226 26.47 27.82 5.48
N GLU A 227 25.66 27.87 4.41
CA GLU A 227 25.79 28.88 3.35
C GLU A 227 25.04 30.18 3.69
N HIS A 228 23.89 30.08 4.37
CA HIS A 228 23.04 31.23 4.68
C HIS A 228 22.47 31.17 6.10
N VAL A 229 22.59 32.26 6.86
CA VAL A 229 22.02 32.40 8.21
C VAL A 229 21.00 33.53 8.23
N VAL A 230 19.75 33.20 8.57
CA VAL A 230 18.66 34.18 8.68
C VAL A 230 18.43 34.51 10.14
N ARG A 231 18.77 35.75 10.52
CA ARG A 231 18.52 36.33 11.85
C ARG A 231 17.39 37.37 11.76
N ALA A 232 16.65 37.56 12.86
CA ALA A 232 15.64 38.60 12.93
C ALA A 232 16.29 39.98 12.79
N ALA A 233 15.77 40.83 11.91
CA ALA A 233 16.29 42.19 11.69
C ALA A 233 15.81 43.21 12.76
N GLY A 234 14.99 42.79 13.72
CA GLY A 234 14.46 43.60 14.84
C GLY A 234 13.43 42.84 15.67
N ASP A 235 12.89 43.47 16.73
CA ASP A 235 11.88 42.86 17.61
C ASP A 235 10.52 42.70 16.90
N ALA A 236 9.90 41.52 17.02
CA ALA A 236 8.61 41.17 16.42
C ALA A 236 7.45 42.21 16.60
N PRO A 237 7.28 42.89 17.77
CA PRO A 237 6.26 43.92 17.93
C PRO A 237 6.46 45.19 17.08
N ALA A 238 7.64 45.37 16.45
CA ALA A 238 7.91 46.48 15.53
C ALA A 238 7.51 46.19 14.07
N ILE A 239 7.07 44.96 13.76
CA ILE A 239 6.70 44.54 12.41
C ILE A 239 5.27 44.99 12.08
N GLY A 240 5.10 45.71 10.97
CA GLY A 240 3.77 46.09 10.47
C GLY A 240 2.88 44.86 10.18
N SER A 241 1.57 44.99 10.35
CA SER A 241 0.61 43.88 10.23
C SER A 241 0.70 43.10 8.91
N VAL A 242 1.01 43.77 7.80
CA VAL A 242 1.19 43.15 6.49
C VAL A 242 2.39 42.21 6.47
N LEU A 243 3.54 42.66 6.98
CA LEU A 243 4.75 41.85 7.07
C LEU A 243 4.58 40.69 8.06
N PHE A 244 3.84 40.90 9.15
CA PHE A 244 3.49 39.83 10.07
C PHE A 244 2.75 38.70 9.35
N PHE A 245 1.67 39.01 8.61
CA PHE A 245 0.91 37.98 7.89
C PHE A 245 1.73 37.32 6.78
N GLN A 246 2.60 38.07 6.11
CA GLN A 246 3.51 37.51 5.10
C GLN A 246 4.47 36.49 5.71
N PHE A 247 5.16 36.86 6.79
CA PHE A 247 6.06 35.95 7.52
C PHE A 247 5.31 34.78 8.14
N PHE A 248 4.11 35.01 8.65
CA PHE A 248 3.25 33.98 9.22
C PHE A 248 2.86 32.93 8.17
N PHE A 249 2.35 33.32 7.01
CA PHE A 249 1.97 32.38 5.96
C PHE A 249 3.18 31.70 5.32
N ARG A 250 4.30 32.40 5.13
CA ARG A 250 5.55 31.81 4.64
C ARG A 250 6.09 30.78 5.63
N SER A 251 6.10 31.10 6.93
CA SER A 251 6.46 30.17 8.00
C SER A 251 5.53 28.96 8.02
N MET A 252 4.20 29.16 7.94
CA MET A 252 3.24 28.06 7.83
C MET A 252 3.56 27.16 6.64
N SER A 253 3.75 27.72 5.44
CA SER A 253 4.02 26.93 4.23
C SER A 253 5.26 26.04 4.36
N SER A 254 6.28 26.51 5.08
CA SER A 254 7.55 25.80 5.25
C SER A 254 7.46 24.77 6.39
N ALA A 255 6.81 25.14 7.49
CA ALA A 255 6.57 24.26 8.63
C ALA A 255 5.62 23.10 8.32
N MET A 256 4.78 23.19 7.28
CA MET A 256 3.89 22.10 6.85
C MET A 256 4.65 20.79 6.58
N LEU A 257 5.89 20.89 6.11
CA LEU A 257 6.70 19.74 5.75
C LEU A 257 6.82 18.69 6.85
N GLY A 258 6.95 19.08 8.11
CA GLY A 258 7.12 18.10 9.20
C GLY A 258 5.89 17.22 9.46
N PHE A 259 4.81 17.38 8.70
CA PHE A 259 3.64 16.49 8.71
C PHE A 259 3.57 15.53 7.52
N SER A 260 4.56 15.53 6.63
CA SER A 260 4.52 14.75 5.39
C SER A 260 4.40 13.23 5.62
N GLY A 261 5.08 12.70 6.64
CA GLY A 261 5.03 11.27 6.99
C GLY A 261 3.66 10.75 7.46
N TYR A 262 2.65 11.63 7.57
CA TYR A 262 1.30 11.26 8.00
C TYR A 262 0.51 10.48 6.93
N GLU A 263 0.81 10.66 5.63
CA GLU A 263 0.17 9.87 4.57
C GLU A 263 0.66 8.41 4.54
N VAL A 264 1.84 8.14 5.09
CA VAL A 264 2.43 6.79 5.07
C VAL A 264 1.62 5.82 5.94
N ILE A 265 1.00 6.28 7.05
CA ILE A 265 0.29 5.37 7.97
C ILE A 265 -0.87 4.63 7.30
N PRO A 266 -1.81 5.31 6.61
CA PRO A 266 -2.86 4.60 5.91
C PRO A 266 -2.36 3.81 4.70
N ALA A 267 -1.24 4.23 4.07
CA ALA A 267 -0.63 3.49 2.97
C ALA A 267 -0.06 2.14 3.43
N SER A 268 0.67 2.14 4.56
CA SER A 268 1.23 0.95 5.20
C SER A 268 0.20 0.15 6.01
N GLY A 269 -0.98 0.73 6.26
CA GLY A 269 -2.10 0.10 6.99
C GLY A 269 -2.61 -1.22 6.40
N LYS A 270 -2.33 -1.51 5.12
CA LYS A 270 -2.62 -2.82 4.50
C LYS A 270 -1.92 -3.98 5.23
N HIS A 271 -0.73 -3.72 5.77
CA HIS A 271 0.11 -4.68 6.49
C HIS A 271 -0.12 -4.65 8.00
N ALA A 272 -1.06 -3.85 8.51
CA ALA A 272 -1.29 -3.70 9.94
C ALA A 272 -1.85 -4.99 10.58
N ALA A 273 -1.52 -5.20 11.85
CA ALA A 273 -2.06 -6.29 12.67
C ALA A 273 -3.58 -6.12 12.90
N ARG A 274 -4.28 -7.24 13.13
CA ARG A 274 -5.76 -7.24 13.21
C ARG A 274 -6.26 -6.91 14.63
N PRO A 275 -7.28 -6.06 14.81
CA PRO A 275 -8.04 -5.33 13.79
C PRO A 275 -7.30 -4.10 13.23
N LYS A 276 -7.13 -4.07 11.90
CA LYS A 276 -6.28 -3.10 11.17
C LYS A 276 -6.67 -1.64 11.47
N TRP A 277 -7.96 -1.32 11.46
CA TRP A 277 -8.43 0.06 11.72
C TRP A 277 -8.01 0.57 13.10
N LYS A 278 -7.96 -0.29 14.13
CA LYS A 278 -7.61 0.12 15.50
C LYS A 278 -6.12 0.43 15.61
N VAL A 279 -5.31 -0.39 14.94
CA VAL A 279 -3.85 -0.19 14.86
C VAL A 279 -3.56 1.12 14.15
N VAL A 280 -4.14 1.32 12.95
CA VAL A 280 -3.97 2.56 12.16
C VAL A 280 -4.50 3.77 12.93
N ASN A 281 -5.67 3.70 13.56
CA ASN A 281 -6.25 4.82 14.32
C ASN A 281 -5.41 5.23 15.53
N THR A 282 -4.85 4.24 16.23
CA THR A 282 -3.97 4.50 17.38
C THR A 282 -2.65 5.09 16.90
N ALA A 283 -2.04 4.53 15.85
CA ALA A 283 -0.81 5.03 15.24
C ALA A 283 -0.97 6.48 14.75
N LEU A 284 -2.06 6.79 14.02
CA LEU A 284 -2.42 8.15 13.59
C LEU A 284 -2.50 9.15 14.75
N THR A 285 -3.07 8.73 15.88
CA THR A 285 -3.22 9.62 17.04
C THR A 285 -1.88 9.83 17.74
N LEU A 286 -1.12 8.76 17.97
CA LEU A 286 0.18 8.82 18.64
C LEU A 286 1.21 9.58 17.79
N ALA A 287 1.25 9.35 16.47
CA ALA A 287 2.11 10.08 15.56
C ALA A 287 1.82 11.59 15.57
N ALA A 288 0.55 12.00 15.61
CA ALA A 288 0.22 13.42 15.72
C ALA A 288 0.66 14.04 17.05
N VAL A 289 0.41 13.36 18.17
CA VAL A 289 0.89 13.82 19.50
C VAL A 289 2.40 13.93 19.52
N PHE A 290 3.07 12.94 18.93
CA PHE A 290 4.50 12.88 18.81
C PHE A 290 5.07 14.05 18.02
N LEU A 291 4.64 14.26 16.78
CA LEU A 291 5.14 15.32 15.89
C LEU A 291 4.87 16.72 16.44
N ILE A 292 3.69 16.93 17.00
CA ILE A 292 3.34 18.20 17.63
C ILE A 292 4.23 18.40 18.87
N GLY A 293 4.39 17.38 19.71
CA GLY A 293 5.19 17.44 20.93
C GLY A 293 6.67 17.73 20.65
N THR A 294 7.29 17.02 19.71
CA THR A 294 8.69 17.23 19.34
C THR A 294 8.91 18.60 18.72
N GLY A 295 8.03 19.05 17.82
CA GLY A 295 8.14 20.38 17.20
C GLY A 295 7.94 21.53 18.20
N VAL A 296 7.03 21.40 19.17
CA VAL A 296 6.88 22.40 20.25
C VAL A 296 8.15 22.49 21.09
N LEU A 297 8.71 21.34 21.50
CA LEU A 297 9.92 21.31 22.32
C LEU A 297 11.13 21.93 21.60
N GLN A 298 11.32 21.60 20.33
CA GLN A 298 12.38 22.18 19.49
C GLN A 298 12.21 23.68 19.30
N LEU A 299 11.03 24.15 18.85
CA LEU A 299 10.80 25.58 18.66
C LEU A 299 10.94 26.38 19.97
N ALA A 300 10.54 25.81 21.10
CA ALA A 300 10.73 26.42 22.40
C ALA A 300 12.22 26.51 22.78
N ALA A 301 13.00 25.45 22.57
CA ALA A 301 14.44 25.44 22.81
C ALA A 301 15.17 26.43 21.89
N ALA A 302 14.85 26.41 20.59
CA ALA A 302 15.40 27.35 19.61
C ALA A 302 15.11 28.81 19.97
N LYS A 303 13.91 29.11 20.49
CA LYS A 303 13.58 30.46 20.98
C LYS A 303 14.39 30.83 22.22
N LEU A 304 14.46 29.94 23.22
CA LEU A 304 15.15 30.21 24.48
C LEU A 304 16.66 30.37 24.31
N TRP A 305 17.27 29.61 23.41
CA TRP A 305 18.69 29.71 23.07
C TRP A 305 19.01 30.60 21.88
N ASN A 306 18.01 31.34 21.37
CA ASN A 306 18.13 32.28 20.25
C ASN A 306 18.81 31.68 19.00
N ILE A 307 18.45 30.45 18.64
CA ILE A 307 19.01 29.74 17.49
C ILE A 307 18.37 30.29 16.21
N PRO A 308 19.13 30.92 15.29
CA PRO A 308 18.62 31.39 14.01
C PRO A 308 18.41 30.23 13.03
N SER A 309 17.74 30.52 11.92
CA SER A 309 17.67 29.58 10.82
C SER A 309 19.02 29.50 10.11
N THR A 310 19.56 28.30 9.94
CA THR A 310 20.83 28.02 9.26
C THR A 310 20.56 27.12 8.05
N GLU A 311 20.91 27.54 6.85
CA GLU A 311 20.75 26.71 5.65
C GLU A 311 21.86 25.65 5.60
N GLY A 312 21.49 24.37 5.55
CA GLY A 312 22.45 23.24 5.51
C GLY A 312 22.78 22.60 6.85
N TYR A 313 22.33 23.14 8.00
CA TYR A 313 22.56 22.55 9.32
C TYR A 313 21.31 22.51 10.20
N SER A 314 20.91 21.34 10.69
CA SER A 314 19.69 21.20 11.47
C SER A 314 19.76 21.96 12.81
N THR A 315 18.71 22.73 13.13
CA THR A 315 18.52 23.37 14.44
C THR A 315 18.64 22.36 15.60
N LEU A 316 18.17 21.13 15.39
CA LEU A 316 18.25 20.04 16.37
C LEU A 316 19.71 19.67 16.72
N LEU A 317 20.63 19.72 15.75
CA LEU A 317 22.04 19.43 16.00
C LEU A 317 22.71 20.54 16.81
N ILE A 318 22.31 21.81 16.61
CA ILE A 318 22.77 22.94 17.43
C ILE A 318 22.29 22.74 18.87
N GLU A 319 21.03 22.38 19.06
CA GLU A 319 20.47 22.06 20.38
C GLU A 319 21.22 20.90 21.06
N TYR A 320 21.54 19.84 20.32
CA TYR A 320 22.32 18.71 20.83
C TYR A 320 23.75 19.09 21.18
N GLU A 321 24.38 19.96 20.41
CA GLU A 321 25.73 20.42 20.69
C GLU A 321 25.80 21.27 21.96
N ILE A 322 24.83 22.16 22.18
CA ILE A 322 24.71 22.94 23.42
C ILE A 322 24.61 22.00 24.62
N VAL A 323 23.69 21.03 24.58
CA VAL A 323 23.51 20.05 25.66
C VAL A 323 24.75 19.16 25.82
N ALA A 324 25.37 18.73 24.73
CA ALA A 324 26.57 17.89 24.76
C ALA A 324 27.75 18.61 25.41
N ALA A 325 27.97 19.89 25.10
CA ALA A 325 29.04 20.68 25.69
C ALA A 325 28.79 20.96 27.18
N GLN A 326 27.55 21.27 27.56
CA GLN A 326 27.20 21.70 28.92
C GLN A 326 26.96 20.54 29.89
N THR A 327 26.22 19.52 29.47
CA THR A 327 25.75 18.44 30.36
C THR A 327 26.71 17.24 30.38
N PHE A 328 27.29 16.92 29.22
CA PHE A 328 28.15 15.74 29.05
C PHE A 328 29.62 16.12 28.75
N GLY A 329 29.89 17.40 28.58
CA GLY A 329 31.22 17.96 28.44
C GLY A 329 31.73 18.52 29.76
N ARG A 330 32.75 19.37 29.69
CA ARG A 330 33.29 20.05 30.88
C ARG A 330 32.47 21.27 31.31
N GLY A 331 31.42 21.62 30.58
CA GLY A 331 30.72 22.89 30.74
C GLY A 331 31.51 24.05 30.13
N VAL A 332 30.78 25.08 29.72
CA VAL A 332 31.38 26.36 29.29
C VAL A 332 30.62 27.45 30.01
N VAL A 333 31.30 28.23 30.85
CA VAL A 333 30.72 29.45 31.41
C VAL A 333 31.24 30.65 30.64
N GLN A 334 30.49 31.76 30.68
CA GLN A 334 30.88 32.99 29.97
C GLN A 334 32.26 33.52 30.41
N ALA A 335 32.67 33.22 31.65
CA ALA A 335 34.01 33.54 32.17
C ALA A 335 35.15 32.75 31.51
N ASP A 336 34.86 31.59 30.88
CA ASP A 336 35.85 30.78 30.16
C ASP A 336 36.12 31.32 28.74
N VAL A 337 35.27 32.22 28.26
CA VAL A 337 35.38 32.86 26.93
C VAL A 337 36.36 34.02 27.02
N ILE A 338 37.65 33.69 26.94
CA ILE A 338 38.73 34.67 26.90
C ILE A 338 39.18 34.82 25.46
N VAL A 339 39.01 36.01 24.87
CA VAL A 339 39.54 36.33 23.54
C VAL A 339 41.06 36.36 23.62
N ALA A 340 41.72 35.42 22.95
CA ALA A 340 43.17 35.37 22.84
C ALA A 340 43.64 36.20 21.63
N ASP A 341 44.91 36.58 21.60
CA ASP A 341 45.51 37.33 20.48
C ASP A 341 45.33 36.58 19.13
N GLN A 342 45.30 35.26 19.17
CA GLN A 342 45.07 34.41 18.00
C GLN A 342 43.62 34.53 17.47
N ASP A 343 42.64 34.71 18.35
CA ASP A 343 41.23 34.86 17.98
C ASP A 343 41.00 36.25 17.36
N ALA A 344 41.63 37.29 17.93
CA ALA A 344 41.61 38.63 17.37
C ALA A 344 42.27 38.68 15.98
N ALA A 345 43.43 38.03 15.80
CA ALA A 345 44.10 37.95 14.51
C ALA A 345 43.35 37.10 13.47
N ALA A 346 42.61 36.07 13.91
CA ALA A 346 41.71 35.32 13.03
C ALA A 346 40.48 36.16 12.64
N ALA A 347 39.89 36.88 13.60
CA ALA A 347 38.75 37.76 13.38
C ALA A 347 39.07 38.90 12.39
N GLU A 348 40.26 39.50 12.48
CA GLU A 348 40.72 40.51 11.52
C GLU A 348 40.82 39.95 10.11
N ARG A 349 41.41 38.76 9.94
CA ARG A 349 41.50 38.09 8.63
C ARG A 349 40.12 37.80 8.04
N ILE A 350 39.20 37.25 8.85
CA ILE A 350 37.84 36.95 8.42
C ILE A 350 37.07 38.23 8.06
N TYR A 351 37.24 39.30 8.84
CA TYR A 351 36.62 40.60 8.54
C TYR A 351 37.12 41.16 7.20
N GLU A 352 38.43 41.08 6.95
CA GLU A 352 39.05 41.53 5.70
C GLU A 352 38.60 40.68 4.50
N GLU A 353 38.51 39.35 4.65
CA GLU A 353 37.97 38.46 3.61
C GLU A 353 36.49 38.73 3.32
N ARG A 354 35.66 38.98 4.34
CA ARG A 354 34.24 39.37 4.18
C ARG A 354 34.11 40.71 3.46
N GLN A 355 34.93 41.70 3.80
CA GLN A 355 34.99 43.00 3.12
C GLN A 355 35.40 42.85 1.65
N GLN A 356 36.41 42.02 1.35
CA GLN A 356 36.82 41.74 -0.03
C GLN A 356 35.71 41.04 -0.83
N ARG A 357 35.08 40.00 -0.28
CA ARG A 357 33.94 39.33 -0.94
C ARG A 357 32.76 40.27 -1.17
N ALA A 358 32.46 41.15 -0.22
CA ALA A 358 31.42 42.15 -0.36
C ALA A 358 31.76 43.18 -1.45
N GLN A 359 33.02 43.57 -1.59
CA GLN A 359 33.49 44.45 -2.65
C GLN A 359 33.42 43.78 -4.03
N ASP A 360 33.72 42.48 -4.11
CA ASP A 360 33.62 41.70 -5.34
C ASP A 360 32.15 41.44 -5.76
N HIS A 361 31.23 41.26 -4.81
CA HIS A 361 29.79 41.10 -5.09
C HIS A 361 29.06 42.42 -5.39
N ASN A 362 29.42 43.53 -4.71
CA ASN A 362 28.80 44.85 -4.91
C ASN A 362 29.18 45.53 -6.25
N ALA A 363 30.06 44.94 -7.05
CA ALA A 363 30.27 45.36 -8.44
C ALA A 363 29.10 44.97 -9.37
N ALA A 364 28.16 44.11 -8.94
CA ALA A 364 27.04 43.63 -9.75
C ALA A 364 25.66 44.19 -9.38
N GLU A 365 25.39 44.56 -8.13
CA GLU A 365 24.11 45.19 -7.74
C GLU A 365 24.34 46.37 -6.78
N SER A 366 24.14 47.56 -7.31
CA SER A 366 24.24 48.81 -6.56
C SER A 366 23.00 49.05 -5.68
N GLY A 367 23.21 49.12 -4.36
CA GLY A 367 22.32 49.84 -3.45
C GLY A 367 21.88 49.07 -2.21
N ALA A 368 22.78 48.82 -1.26
CA ALA A 368 22.39 48.55 0.12
C ALA A 368 23.19 49.45 1.08
N VAL A 369 22.45 50.15 1.94
CA VAL A 369 22.93 51.10 2.93
C VAL A 369 23.80 50.36 3.95
N ALA A 370 25.11 50.66 3.98
CA ALA A 370 26.00 50.21 5.04
C ALA A 370 25.61 50.90 6.35
N GLY A 371 25.17 50.11 7.33
CA GLY A 371 25.05 50.57 8.71
C GLY A 371 26.43 50.97 9.24
N ASP A 372 26.48 52.09 9.95
CA ASP A 372 27.67 52.64 10.60
C ASP A 372 28.05 51.79 11.83
N HIS A 373 28.61 50.60 11.59
CA HIS A 373 29.24 49.77 12.61
C HIS A 373 30.75 50.05 12.60
N SER A 374 31.32 50.39 13.76
CA SER A 374 32.76 50.58 13.86
C SER A 374 33.46 49.24 13.62
N ARG A 375 34.51 49.23 12.79
CA ARG A 375 35.37 48.05 12.52
C ARG A 375 35.77 47.31 13.80
N GLU A 376 36.03 48.06 14.86
CA GLU A 376 36.43 47.54 16.17
C GLU A 376 35.31 46.70 16.83
N ASN A 377 34.05 47.10 16.68
CA ASN A 377 32.91 46.34 17.20
C ASN A 377 32.66 45.06 16.41
N ASP A 378 32.80 45.09 15.08
CA ASP A 378 32.59 43.91 14.22
C ASP A 378 33.70 42.87 14.43
N VAL A 379 34.96 43.31 14.45
CA VAL A 379 36.11 42.43 14.73
C VAL A 379 36.03 41.89 16.16
N GLY A 380 35.63 42.70 17.13
CA GLY A 380 35.43 42.27 18.52
C GLY A 380 34.32 41.21 18.66
N ALA A 381 33.21 41.34 17.94
CA ALA A 381 32.14 40.35 17.92
C ALA A 381 32.60 39.03 17.29
N ILE A 382 33.30 39.08 16.16
CA ILE A 382 33.86 37.89 15.50
C ILE A 382 34.89 37.21 16.40
N ALA A 383 35.79 37.95 17.03
CA ALA A 383 36.80 37.40 17.93
C ALA A 383 36.17 36.72 19.14
N ASN A 384 35.08 37.27 19.67
CA ASN A 384 34.30 36.64 20.73
C ASN A 384 33.63 35.34 20.26
N ASP A 385 33.06 35.31 19.07
CA ASP A 385 32.45 34.08 18.51
C ASP A 385 33.49 32.97 18.29
N ILE A 386 34.70 33.31 17.81
CA ILE A 386 35.84 32.37 17.69
C ILE A 386 36.25 31.84 19.08
N ALA A 387 36.34 32.72 20.08
CA ALA A 387 36.68 32.32 21.44
C ALA A 387 35.64 31.37 22.05
N ILE A 388 34.34 31.60 21.79
CA ILE A 388 33.25 30.70 22.19
C ILE A 388 33.39 29.35 21.47
N ALA A 389 33.61 29.35 20.16
CA ALA A 389 33.77 28.12 19.37
C ALA A 389 34.93 27.26 19.91
N ARG A 390 36.07 27.88 20.23
CA ARG A 390 37.22 27.21 20.84
C ARG A 390 36.90 26.67 22.23
N ALA A 391 36.19 27.43 23.06
CA ALA A 391 35.79 27.00 24.40
C ALA A 391 34.87 25.75 24.33
N ILE A 392 33.93 25.73 23.40
CA ILE A 392 33.05 24.58 23.13
C ILE A 392 33.87 23.36 22.69
N GLU A 393 34.80 23.53 21.74
CA GLU A 393 35.63 22.43 21.27
C GLU A 393 36.50 21.86 22.42
N SER A 394 37.07 22.73 23.26
CA SER A 394 37.82 22.33 24.45
C SER A 394 36.98 21.57 25.47
N ALA A 395 35.72 21.99 25.67
CA ALA A 395 34.78 21.31 26.57
C ALA A 395 34.33 19.94 26.04
N LEU A 396 34.26 19.77 24.72
CA LEU A 396 33.92 18.52 24.06
C LEU A 396 35.13 17.58 23.92
N ARG A 397 36.35 18.10 23.77
CA ARG A 397 37.54 17.28 23.45
C ARG A 397 37.83 16.23 24.53
N GLY A 398 37.65 14.96 24.14
CA GLY A 398 37.88 13.80 25.00
C GLY A 398 36.84 13.61 26.10
N SER A 399 35.66 14.24 25.97
CA SER A 399 34.53 14.03 26.89
C SER A 399 33.48 13.10 26.29
N ASP A 400 32.55 12.64 27.15
CA ASP A 400 31.40 11.84 26.72
C ASP A 400 30.50 12.64 25.77
N GLY A 401 30.46 13.98 25.89
CA GLY A 401 29.74 14.88 24.99
C GLY A 401 30.16 14.75 23.53
N GLN A 402 31.46 14.65 23.23
CA GLN A 402 31.95 14.43 21.86
C GLN A 402 31.48 13.08 21.29
N SER A 403 31.49 12.03 22.12
CA SER A 403 31.04 10.70 21.74
C SER A 403 29.53 10.69 21.46
N ILE A 404 28.74 11.34 22.32
CA ILE A 404 27.28 11.48 22.17
C ILE A 404 26.93 12.26 20.91
N LEU A 405 27.60 13.38 20.64
CA LEU A 405 27.35 14.19 19.44
C LEU A 405 27.70 13.41 18.16
N SER A 406 28.82 12.66 18.18
CA SER A 406 29.22 11.80 17.07
C SER A 406 28.23 10.67 16.81
N ILE A 407 27.68 10.06 17.87
CA ILE A 407 26.64 9.03 17.78
C ILE A 407 25.34 9.64 17.26
N ALA A 408 24.93 10.81 17.77
CA ALA A 408 23.71 11.49 17.35
C ALA A 408 23.75 11.87 15.86
N ALA A 409 24.88 12.40 15.36
CA ALA A 409 25.06 12.73 13.95
C ALA A 409 25.04 11.48 13.05
N LEU A 410 25.75 10.41 13.44
CA LEU A 410 25.75 9.16 12.69
C LEU A 410 24.36 8.51 12.66
N LEU A 411 23.67 8.51 13.80
CA LEU A 411 22.30 8.03 13.88
C LEU A 411 21.40 8.85 12.94
N LEU A 412 21.44 10.18 13.02
CA LEU A 412 20.66 11.08 12.16
C LEU A 412 20.86 10.76 10.67
N ALA A 413 22.11 10.58 10.23
CA ALA A 413 22.41 10.16 8.86
C ALA A 413 21.77 8.80 8.52
N ILE A 414 21.88 7.81 9.41
CA ILE A 414 21.25 6.49 9.21
C ILE A 414 19.73 6.62 9.06
N ILE A 415 19.05 7.47 9.83
CA ILE A 415 17.58 7.62 9.72
C ILE A 415 17.16 8.30 8.44
N LEU A 416 17.93 9.31 8.00
CA LEU A 416 17.71 9.92 6.70
C LEU A 416 17.82 8.84 5.61
N LEU A 417 18.74 7.89 5.72
CA LEU A 417 18.78 6.72 4.83
C LEU A 417 17.57 5.78 5.00
N LEU A 418 17.13 5.52 6.24
CA LEU A 418 15.97 4.67 6.52
C LEU A 418 14.65 5.28 6.01
N ALA A 419 14.51 6.60 6.04
CA ALA A 419 13.34 7.33 5.52
C ALA A 419 13.14 7.07 4.01
N GLN A 420 14.23 6.89 3.26
CA GLN A 420 14.17 6.48 1.85
C GLN A 420 13.44 5.15 1.68
N GLY A 421 13.55 4.25 2.65
CA GLY A 421 12.83 2.97 2.68
C GLY A 421 11.32 3.17 2.60
N GLY A 422 10.78 4.19 3.28
CA GLY A 422 9.38 4.58 3.20
C GLY A 422 8.98 5.02 1.79
N GLY A 423 9.78 5.90 1.17
CA GLY A 423 9.57 6.34 -0.22
C GLY A 423 9.59 5.18 -1.23
N TYR A 424 10.58 4.28 -1.13
CA TYR A 424 10.68 3.10 -2.00
C TYR A 424 9.52 2.13 -1.84
N VAL A 425 9.23 1.71 -0.60
CA VAL A 425 8.20 0.70 -0.32
C VAL A 425 6.79 1.27 -0.55
N GLY A 426 6.54 2.50 -0.09
CA GLY A 426 5.29 3.22 -0.30
C GLY A 426 5.03 3.48 -1.78
N GLY A 427 6.01 4.04 -2.50
CA GLY A 427 5.89 4.33 -3.92
C GLY A 427 5.66 3.07 -4.76
N ALA A 428 6.38 1.97 -4.46
CA ALA A 428 6.18 0.69 -5.14
C ALA A 428 4.80 0.09 -4.85
N ALA A 429 4.30 0.20 -3.62
CA ALA A 429 2.97 -0.23 -3.26
C ALA A 429 1.87 0.53 -4.02
N VAL A 430 2.03 1.84 -4.22
CA VAL A 430 1.09 2.65 -5.00
C VAL A 430 1.18 2.31 -6.49
N ALA A 431 2.39 2.09 -7.03
CA ALA A 431 2.56 1.63 -8.40
C ALA A 431 1.91 0.25 -8.63
N ALA A 432 2.04 -0.67 -7.67
CA ALA A 432 1.39 -1.98 -7.71
C ALA A 432 -0.14 -1.86 -7.70
N ASN A 433 -0.71 -1.00 -6.84
CA ASN A 433 -2.15 -0.74 -6.82
C ASN A 433 -2.64 -0.09 -8.12
N ALA A 434 -1.90 0.86 -8.67
CA ALA A 434 -2.20 1.47 -9.97
C ALA A 434 -2.13 0.44 -11.12
N ALA A 435 -1.19 -0.51 -11.07
CA ALA A 435 -1.10 -1.61 -12.02
C ALA A 435 -2.28 -2.58 -11.91
N LYS A 436 -2.73 -2.89 -10.68
CA LYS A 436 -3.95 -3.68 -10.41
C LYS A 436 -5.20 -3.00 -10.95
N LEU A 437 -5.28 -1.67 -10.83
CA LEU A 437 -6.35 -0.84 -11.43
C LEU A 437 -6.23 -0.69 -12.96
N GLY A 438 -5.22 -1.29 -13.59
CA GLY A 438 -5.03 -1.19 -15.04
C GLY A 438 -4.37 0.11 -15.52
N ARG A 439 -3.91 0.98 -14.62
CA ARG A 439 -3.35 2.30 -14.97
C ARG A 439 -1.87 2.27 -15.32
N LEU A 440 -1.14 1.28 -14.83
CA LEU A 440 0.28 1.07 -15.10
C LEU A 440 0.53 -0.32 -15.70
N PRO A 441 1.70 -0.56 -16.31
CA PRO A 441 2.10 -1.89 -16.77
C PRO A 441 2.00 -2.98 -15.70
N GLY A 442 1.66 -4.20 -16.12
CA GLY A 442 1.42 -5.31 -15.21
C GLY A 442 2.63 -5.72 -14.37
N PHE A 443 3.86 -5.47 -14.84
CA PHE A 443 5.08 -5.80 -14.09
C PHE A 443 5.28 -4.94 -12.82
N PHE A 444 4.60 -3.79 -12.71
CA PHE A 444 4.61 -2.98 -11.48
C PHE A 444 3.90 -3.65 -10.31
N THR A 445 3.18 -4.76 -10.51
CA THR A 445 2.68 -5.57 -9.38
C THR A 445 3.82 -6.25 -8.60
N ASN A 446 5.02 -6.33 -9.17
CA ASN A 446 6.21 -6.76 -8.46
C ASN A 446 6.91 -5.54 -7.82
N ASP A 447 6.85 -5.47 -6.49
CA ASP A 447 7.41 -4.36 -5.71
C ASP A 447 8.90 -4.11 -6.03
N ARG A 448 9.69 -5.14 -6.35
CA ARG A 448 11.13 -4.97 -6.67
C ARG A 448 11.34 -4.15 -7.94
N ILE A 449 10.50 -4.35 -8.94
CA ILE A 449 10.56 -3.58 -10.19
C ILE A 449 10.11 -2.14 -9.92
N GLY A 450 9.04 -1.97 -9.14
CA GLY A 450 8.60 -0.64 -8.69
C GLY A 450 9.72 0.15 -8.01
N ILE A 451 10.41 -0.47 -7.06
CA ILE A 451 11.55 0.12 -6.33
C ILE A 451 12.68 0.54 -7.27
N ALA A 452 13.07 -0.33 -8.21
CA ALA A 452 14.13 -0.03 -9.17
C ALA A 452 13.76 1.13 -10.11
N VAL A 453 12.50 1.21 -10.56
CA VAL A 453 12.02 2.31 -11.41
C VAL A 453 12.03 3.63 -10.64
N ILE A 454 11.53 3.65 -9.40
CA ILE A 454 11.53 4.85 -8.55
C ILE A 454 12.95 5.35 -8.33
N TRP A 455 13.89 4.44 -8.00
CA TRP A 455 15.32 4.78 -7.90
C TRP A 455 15.85 5.40 -9.20
N GLY A 456 15.52 4.83 -10.36
CA GLY A 456 15.96 5.36 -11.65
C GLY A 456 15.52 6.81 -11.88
N PHE A 457 14.29 7.16 -11.48
CA PHE A 457 13.83 8.55 -11.50
C PHE A 457 14.56 9.41 -10.47
N SER A 458 14.64 8.97 -9.21
CA SER A 458 15.34 9.72 -8.16
C SER A 458 16.80 10.00 -8.52
N ALA A 459 17.55 9.00 -8.98
CA ALA A 459 18.93 9.15 -9.41
C ALA A 459 19.08 10.13 -10.58
N ALA A 460 18.14 10.16 -11.53
CA ALA A 460 18.16 11.13 -12.63
C ALA A 460 17.90 12.58 -12.14
N PHE A 461 17.12 12.75 -11.08
CA PHE A 461 16.75 14.08 -10.56
C PHE A 461 17.70 14.61 -9.47
N ILE A 462 18.42 13.75 -8.71
CA ILE A 462 19.38 14.17 -7.67
C ILE A 462 20.40 15.21 -8.20
N PRO A 463 21.05 15.04 -9.36
CA PRO A 463 21.99 16.03 -9.88
C PRO A 463 21.34 17.37 -10.29
N LEU A 464 20.04 17.34 -10.58
CA LEU A 464 19.27 18.49 -11.06
C LEU A 464 18.73 19.32 -9.88
N ILE A 465 18.36 18.68 -8.77
CA ILE A 465 17.84 19.33 -7.58
C ILE A 465 18.91 19.31 -6.48
N ARG A 466 19.72 20.37 -6.44
CA ARG A 466 20.93 20.42 -5.59
C ARG A 466 20.69 20.92 -4.17
N GLU A 467 19.54 21.54 -3.92
CA GLU A 467 19.23 22.23 -2.67
C GLU A 467 17.94 21.70 -2.03
N VAL A 468 18.00 21.42 -0.74
CA VAL A 468 16.86 20.89 0.04
C VAL A 468 15.68 21.87 0.06
N VAL A 469 15.95 23.18 0.11
CA VAL A 469 14.93 24.25 0.13
C VAL A 469 14.09 24.27 -1.16
N VAL A 470 14.72 23.94 -2.29
CA VAL A 470 14.01 23.83 -3.57
C VAL A 470 13.10 22.61 -3.54
N VAL A 471 13.60 21.43 -3.13
CA VAL A 471 12.80 20.19 -3.06
C VAL A 471 11.64 20.30 -2.07
N GLU A 472 11.82 21.04 -0.97
CA GLU A 472 10.79 21.30 0.05
C GLU A 472 9.49 21.81 -0.56
N ALA A 473 9.59 22.80 -1.45
CA ALA A 473 8.42 23.43 -2.04
C ALA A 473 7.65 22.41 -2.87
N TYR A 474 8.35 21.52 -3.59
CA TYR A 474 7.75 20.46 -4.40
C TYR A 474 7.11 19.37 -3.56
N TYR A 475 7.78 18.97 -2.48
CA TYR A 475 7.34 17.92 -1.58
C TYR A 475 6.07 18.31 -0.81
N ALA A 476 5.96 19.58 -0.39
CA ALA A 476 4.79 20.08 0.34
C ALA A 476 3.46 19.94 -0.42
N PHE A 477 3.47 20.14 -1.74
CA PHE A 477 2.26 19.99 -2.55
C PHE A 477 1.82 18.52 -2.69
N GLY A 478 2.75 17.56 -2.64
CA GLY A 478 2.44 16.12 -2.74
C GLY A 478 1.50 15.68 -1.61
N PHE A 479 1.99 15.73 -0.37
CA PHE A 479 1.21 15.26 0.79
C PHE A 479 0.01 16.16 1.14
N VAL A 480 0.07 17.49 0.96
CA VAL A 480 -1.10 18.35 1.23
C VAL A 480 -2.23 18.04 0.25
N SER A 481 -1.90 17.72 -1.00
CA SER A 481 -2.90 17.24 -1.97
C SER A 481 -3.52 15.91 -1.51
N ALA A 482 -2.73 15.01 -0.93
CA ALA A 482 -3.27 13.79 -0.33
C ALA A 482 -4.20 14.06 0.85
N PHE A 483 -3.90 15.05 1.70
CA PHE A 483 -4.79 15.48 2.78
C PHE A 483 -6.13 16.00 2.23
N ILE A 484 -6.07 16.81 1.17
CA ILE A 484 -7.25 17.33 0.46
C ILE A 484 -8.08 16.18 -0.08
N ILE A 485 -7.46 15.27 -0.84
CA ILE A 485 -8.13 14.15 -1.51
C ILE A 485 -8.78 13.22 -0.47
N THR A 486 -8.03 12.81 0.54
CA THR A 486 -8.50 11.91 1.60
C THR A 486 -9.67 12.52 2.36
N SER A 487 -9.53 13.77 2.82
CA SER A 487 -10.56 14.42 3.63
C SER A 487 -11.85 14.67 2.84
N THR A 488 -11.71 15.10 1.58
CA THR A 488 -12.84 15.28 0.67
C THR A 488 -13.57 13.96 0.43
N THR A 489 -12.82 12.89 0.19
CA THR A 489 -13.35 11.55 -0.06
C THR A 489 -14.15 11.03 1.14
N VAL A 490 -13.63 11.20 2.35
CA VAL A 490 -14.33 10.80 3.59
C VAL A 490 -15.59 11.65 3.82
N CYS A 491 -15.53 12.95 3.53
CA CYS A 491 -16.68 13.86 3.64
C CYS A 491 -17.84 13.40 2.74
N PHE A 492 -17.53 12.89 1.55
CA PHE A 492 -18.50 12.45 0.54
C PHE A 492 -18.58 10.93 0.38
N ALA A 493 -18.17 10.16 1.40
CA ALA A 493 -18.16 8.69 1.35
C ALA A 493 -19.53 8.13 0.93
N ARG A 494 -19.53 7.16 0.01
CA ARG A 494 -20.74 6.60 -0.60
C ARG A 494 -21.62 5.86 0.41
N ASP A 495 -22.94 5.92 0.21
CA ASP A 495 -23.92 5.31 1.10
C ASP A 495 -23.87 3.78 1.11
N ASP A 496 -23.56 3.15 -0.02
CA ASP A 496 -23.45 1.69 -0.13
C ASP A 496 -22.23 1.15 0.63
N VAL A 497 -21.10 1.85 0.58
CA VAL A 497 -19.90 1.48 1.34
C VAL A 497 -20.13 1.62 2.85
N LEU A 498 -20.91 2.63 3.27
CA LEU A 498 -21.34 2.77 4.67
C LEU A 498 -22.21 1.58 5.10
N ARG A 499 -23.15 1.15 4.25
CA ARG A 499 -24.00 -0.04 4.51
C ARG A 499 -23.17 -1.32 4.59
N ASP A 500 -22.19 -1.51 3.71
CA ASP A 500 -21.28 -2.65 3.73
C ASP A 500 -20.50 -2.73 5.07
N ARG A 501 -20.24 -1.58 5.71
CA ARG A 501 -19.61 -1.50 7.03
C ARG A 501 -20.60 -1.62 8.21
N GLY A 502 -21.90 -1.72 7.95
CA GLY A 502 -22.95 -1.76 8.97
C GLY A 502 -23.42 -0.38 9.46
N ILE A 503 -23.05 0.71 8.78
CA ILE A 503 -23.44 2.08 9.14
C ILE A 503 -24.63 2.51 8.27
N THR A 504 -25.77 2.77 8.91
CA THR A 504 -26.98 3.24 8.20
C THR A 504 -26.76 4.67 7.65
N PRO A 505 -26.92 4.92 6.33
CA PRO A 505 -26.82 6.26 5.77
C PRO A 505 -27.79 7.25 6.45
N GLY A 506 -27.33 8.47 6.71
CA GLY A 506 -28.12 9.51 7.37
C GLY A 506 -28.25 9.37 8.90
N SER A 507 -27.77 8.26 9.49
CA SER A 507 -27.68 8.07 10.95
C SER A 507 -26.74 9.08 11.62
N ALA A 508 -26.81 9.17 12.95
CA ALA A 508 -25.89 10.01 13.72
C ALA A 508 -24.42 9.58 13.54
N GLU A 509 -24.17 8.28 13.37
CA GLU A 509 -22.85 7.71 13.13
C GLU A 509 -22.31 8.12 11.75
N ALA A 510 -23.12 7.97 10.70
CA ALA A 510 -22.77 8.42 9.35
C ALA A 510 -22.48 9.93 9.30
N ARG A 511 -23.27 10.75 10.00
CA ARG A 511 -23.03 12.21 10.10
C ARG A 511 -21.75 12.53 10.86
N SER A 512 -21.47 11.82 11.95
CA SER A 512 -20.24 11.98 12.74
C SER A 512 -19.00 11.65 11.90
N LEU A 513 -19.07 10.60 11.10
CA LEU A 513 -18.02 10.20 10.15
C LEU A 513 -17.80 11.27 9.07
N ARG A 514 -18.85 11.70 8.38
CA ARG A 514 -18.75 12.75 7.35
C ARG A 514 -18.29 14.09 7.92
N PHE A 515 -18.67 14.42 9.16
CA PHE A 515 -18.20 15.60 9.86
C PHE A 515 -16.70 15.55 10.19
N ALA A 516 -16.15 14.36 10.46
CA ALA A 516 -14.70 14.20 10.55
C ALA A 516 -14.02 14.53 9.22
N GLY A 517 -14.56 14.02 8.10
CA GLY A 517 -14.12 14.38 6.75
C GLY A 517 -14.21 15.87 6.45
N PHE A 518 -15.32 16.53 6.81
CA PHE A 518 -15.52 17.96 6.62
C PHE A 518 -14.47 18.82 7.35
N ARG A 519 -14.15 18.48 8.61
CA ARG A 519 -13.10 19.19 9.36
C ARG A 519 -11.72 19.02 8.72
N GLY A 520 -11.38 17.80 8.28
CA GLY A 520 -10.16 17.56 7.53
C GLY A 520 -10.12 18.32 6.21
N MET A 521 -11.25 18.44 5.53
CA MET A 521 -11.38 19.17 4.27
C MET A 521 -11.12 20.65 4.51
N LEU A 522 -11.75 21.28 5.51
CA LEU A 522 -11.50 22.69 5.82
C LEU A 522 -10.02 22.96 6.15
N ALA A 523 -9.42 22.10 6.98
CA ALA A 523 -8.00 22.21 7.35
C ALA A 523 -7.07 22.07 6.13
N SER A 524 -7.23 20.99 5.37
CA SER A 524 -6.36 20.70 4.22
C SER A 524 -6.50 21.71 3.08
N TYR A 525 -7.69 22.24 2.81
CA TYR A 525 -7.88 23.30 1.83
C TYR A 525 -7.24 24.63 2.28
N ALA A 526 -7.35 24.98 3.56
CA ALA A 526 -6.66 26.17 4.07
C ALA A 526 -5.13 26.02 3.96
N MET A 527 -4.57 24.83 4.24
CA MET A 527 -3.15 24.54 4.00
C MET A 527 -2.80 24.66 2.51
N GLY A 528 -3.62 24.11 1.62
CA GLY A 528 -3.43 24.20 0.17
C GLY A 528 -3.44 25.63 -0.36
N ILE A 529 -4.32 26.50 0.14
CA ILE A 529 -4.36 27.92 -0.21
C ILE A 529 -3.06 28.63 0.21
N VAL A 530 -2.57 28.35 1.42
CA VAL A 530 -1.28 28.89 1.89
C VAL A 530 -0.14 28.42 0.99
N LEU A 531 -0.07 27.13 0.61
CA LEU A 531 0.96 26.65 -0.31
C LEU A 531 0.90 27.33 -1.68
N ILE A 532 -0.29 27.42 -2.29
CA ILE A 532 -0.47 28.03 -3.61
C ILE A 532 -0.01 29.49 -3.59
N THR A 533 -0.31 30.23 -2.51
CA THR A 533 0.05 31.66 -2.41
C THR A 533 1.50 31.91 -2.04
N GLN A 534 2.15 31.01 -1.28
CA GLN A 534 3.52 31.21 -0.81
C GLN A 534 4.59 30.49 -1.63
N LYS A 535 4.22 29.46 -2.40
CA LYS A 535 5.15 28.60 -3.17
C LYS A 535 4.71 28.48 -4.63
N THR A 536 4.22 29.57 -5.22
CA THR A 536 3.68 29.59 -6.59
C THR A 536 4.71 29.15 -7.64
N ASP A 537 5.99 29.44 -7.43
CA ASP A 537 7.06 29.10 -8.38
C ASP A 537 7.22 27.59 -8.57
N ALA A 538 7.03 26.80 -7.51
CA ALA A 538 7.08 25.34 -7.58
C ALA A 538 5.82 24.74 -8.24
N LEU A 539 4.68 25.43 -8.18
CA LEU A 539 3.39 24.92 -8.65
C LEU A 539 3.43 24.53 -10.14
N GLY A 540 4.08 25.34 -10.98
CA GLY A 540 4.17 25.10 -12.41
C GLY A 540 4.80 23.75 -12.75
N ALA A 541 5.96 23.45 -12.15
CA ALA A 541 6.67 22.20 -12.43
C ALA A 541 5.90 20.98 -11.89
N ILE A 542 5.27 21.09 -10.71
CA ILE A 542 4.46 20.01 -10.12
C ILE A 542 3.26 19.71 -10.98
N VAL A 543 2.54 20.74 -11.43
CA VAL A 543 1.38 20.57 -12.30
C VAL A 543 1.80 19.90 -13.60
N VAL A 544 2.89 20.34 -14.23
CA VAL A 544 3.41 19.70 -15.45
C VAL A 544 3.74 18.24 -15.21
N LEU A 545 4.51 17.91 -14.17
CA LEU A 545 4.92 16.54 -13.90
C LEU A 545 3.73 15.64 -13.54
N ALA A 546 2.81 16.12 -12.68
CA ALA A 546 1.60 15.40 -12.31
C ALA A 546 0.69 15.17 -13.53
N VAL A 547 0.57 16.15 -14.43
CA VAL A 547 -0.16 16.01 -15.70
C VAL A 547 0.52 14.97 -16.58
N LEU A 548 1.84 14.99 -16.74
CA LEU A 548 2.57 14.01 -17.54
C LEU A 548 2.39 12.58 -17.01
N ILE A 549 2.54 12.36 -15.70
CA ILE A 549 2.32 11.06 -15.07
C ILE A 549 0.86 10.62 -15.24
N THR A 550 -0.10 11.53 -15.08
CA THR A 550 -1.52 11.24 -15.26
C THR A 550 -1.84 10.90 -16.71
N LEU A 551 -1.28 11.64 -17.68
CA LEU A 551 -1.42 11.34 -19.11
C LEU A 551 -0.80 9.98 -19.47
N PHE A 552 0.34 9.63 -18.88
CA PHE A 552 0.95 8.31 -19.03
C PHE A 552 0.03 7.20 -18.49
N GLN A 553 -0.55 7.40 -17.31
CA GLN A 553 -1.55 6.48 -16.75
C GLN A 553 -2.78 6.33 -17.66
N LEU A 554 -3.31 7.44 -18.19
CA LEU A 554 -4.46 7.43 -19.10
C LEU A 554 -4.10 6.72 -20.42
N TYR A 555 -2.93 7.00 -20.98
CA TYR A 555 -2.42 6.35 -22.18
C TYR A 555 -2.41 4.83 -22.00
N TYR A 556 -1.86 4.33 -20.89
CA TYR A 556 -1.80 2.90 -20.64
C TYR A 556 -3.18 2.29 -20.30
N ALA A 557 -3.97 2.96 -19.46
CA ALA A 557 -5.29 2.50 -19.05
C ALA A 557 -6.23 2.27 -20.23
N PHE A 558 -6.17 3.14 -21.25
CA PHE A 558 -7.03 3.09 -22.43
C PHE A 558 -6.41 2.40 -23.66
N GLY A 559 -5.29 1.68 -23.50
CA GLY A 559 -4.73 0.84 -24.58
C GLY A 559 -3.70 1.51 -25.49
N GLY A 560 -3.27 2.72 -25.17
CA GLY A 560 -2.23 3.45 -25.87
C GLY A 560 -2.52 3.62 -27.36
N ALA A 561 -1.52 3.32 -28.21
CA ALA A 561 -1.65 3.36 -29.66
C ALA A 561 -2.54 2.24 -30.26
N ARG A 562 -2.96 1.24 -29.47
CA ARG A 562 -3.84 0.14 -29.89
C ARG A 562 -5.32 0.41 -29.59
N ARG A 563 -5.68 1.68 -29.34
CA ARG A 563 -7.02 2.09 -28.92
C ARG A 563 -8.07 1.77 -30.00
N ASP A 564 -8.92 0.80 -29.73
CA ASP A 564 -10.12 0.53 -30.51
C ASP A 564 -11.37 0.82 -29.63
N PRO A 565 -12.07 1.94 -29.84
CA PRO A 565 -13.22 2.32 -29.03
C PRO A 565 -14.38 1.30 -29.12
N ALA A 566 -14.42 0.46 -30.16
CA ALA A 566 -15.42 -0.60 -30.29
C ALA A 566 -15.13 -1.83 -29.40
N LYS A 567 -13.89 -1.98 -28.88
CA LYS A 567 -13.43 -3.13 -28.09
C LYS A 567 -13.16 -2.82 -26.61
N LEU A 568 -13.70 -1.73 -26.09
CA LEU A 568 -13.72 -1.41 -24.65
C LEU A 568 -14.63 -2.35 -23.83
N SER A 569 -15.20 -3.38 -24.45
CA SER A 569 -16.07 -4.39 -23.85
C SER A 569 -15.32 -5.46 -23.03
N ALA A 570 -16.09 -6.26 -22.30
CA ALA A 570 -15.63 -7.42 -21.54
C ALA A 570 -14.63 -8.27 -22.34
N TYR A 571 -13.55 -8.67 -21.66
CA TYR A 571 -12.59 -9.64 -22.20
C TYR A 571 -13.33 -10.88 -22.68
N THR A 572 -13.12 -11.26 -23.94
CA THR A 572 -13.61 -12.52 -24.49
C THR A 572 -12.44 -13.50 -24.46
N PRO A 573 -12.40 -14.43 -23.50
CA PRO A 573 -11.31 -15.39 -23.40
C PRO A 573 -11.19 -16.23 -24.68
N ALA A 574 -9.98 -16.33 -25.22
CA ALA A 574 -9.65 -17.24 -26.31
C ALA A 574 -8.88 -18.46 -25.77
N PRO A 575 -9.27 -19.70 -26.08
CA PRO A 575 -8.68 -20.92 -25.50
C PRO A 575 -7.17 -21.10 -25.78
N ASP A 576 -6.68 -20.54 -26.90
CA ASP A 576 -5.38 -20.95 -27.47
C ASP A 576 -4.28 -19.86 -27.37
N GLY A 577 -4.55 -18.75 -26.68
CA GLY A 577 -3.68 -17.56 -26.67
C GLY A 577 -3.30 -17.07 -25.28
N LYS A 578 -2.11 -16.47 -25.16
CA LYS A 578 -1.85 -15.54 -24.05
C LYS A 578 -2.94 -14.47 -24.08
N PRO A 579 -3.53 -14.09 -22.94
CA PRO A 579 -4.56 -13.07 -22.91
C PRO A 579 -4.01 -11.78 -23.54
N ASP A 580 -4.58 -11.38 -24.68
CA ASP A 580 -4.26 -10.11 -25.35
C ASP A 580 -5.25 -9.05 -24.87
N TYR A 581 -4.73 -8.04 -24.18
CA TYR A 581 -5.53 -6.98 -23.59
C TYR A 581 -5.46 -5.75 -24.48
N HIS A 582 -6.62 -5.28 -24.93
CA HIS A 582 -6.71 -4.02 -25.67
C HIS A 582 -6.54 -2.79 -24.77
N SER A 583 -6.77 -2.94 -23.47
CA SER A 583 -6.63 -1.86 -22.49
C SER A 583 -6.17 -2.38 -21.13
N GLY A 584 -5.53 -1.52 -20.34
CA GLY A 584 -5.16 -1.86 -18.97
C GLY A 584 -6.38 -2.10 -18.07
N ILE A 585 -7.49 -1.39 -18.30
CA ILE A 585 -8.75 -1.60 -17.58
C ILE A 585 -9.33 -2.99 -17.84
N GLN A 586 -9.32 -3.44 -19.10
CA GLN A 586 -9.76 -4.80 -19.46
C GLN A 586 -8.92 -5.86 -18.75
N ARG A 587 -7.59 -5.67 -18.68
CA ARG A 587 -6.71 -6.53 -17.91
C ARG A 587 -7.06 -6.55 -16.42
N ALA A 588 -7.38 -5.40 -15.83
CA ALA A 588 -7.74 -5.32 -14.41
C ALA A 588 -8.98 -6.17 -14.10
N HIS A 589 -10.04 -6.03 -14.89
CA HIS A 589 -11.26 -6.84 -14.73
C HIS A 589 -11.03 -8.32 -14.98
N ASP A 590 -10.23 -8.68 -15.99
CA ASP A 590 -9.91 -10.09 -16.25
C ASP A 590 -9.08 -10.72 -15.11
N LYS A 591 -8.13 -9.96 -14.53
CA LYS A 591 -7.38 -10.42 -13.36
C LYS A 591 -8.27 -10.61 -12.13
N ALA A 592 -9.19 -9.67 -11.86
CA ALA A 592 -10.15 -9.81 -10.76
C ALA A 592 -11.07 -11.03 -10.96
N ARG A 593 -11.54 -11.25 -12.19
CA ARG A 593 -12.29 -12.45 -12.61
C ARG A 593 -11.49 -13.73 -12.37
N ALA A 594 -10.24 -13.77 -12.83
CA ALA A 594 -9.36 -14.93 -12.69
C ALA A 594 -9.13 -15.29 -11.23
N ARG A 595 -8.86 -14.29 -10.37
CA ARG A 595 -8.71 -14.50 -8.92
C ARG A 595 -9.95 -15.10 -8.28
N GLY A 596 -11.14 -14.55 -8.56
CA GLY A 596 -12.39 -15.06 -8.00
C GLY A 596 -12.64 -16.53 -8.35
N ILE A 597 -12.29 -16.94 -9.57
CA ILE A 597 -12.36 -18.35 -10.01
C ILE A 597 -11.33 -19.21 -9.25
N ILE A 598 -10.08 -18.76 -9.17
CA ILE A 598 -8.99 -19.51 -8.53
C ILE A 598 -9.27 -19.72 -7.05
N ASP A 599 -9.65 -18.66 -6.33
CA ASP A 599 -9.93 -18.72 -4.89
C ASP A 599 -11.12 -19.63 -4.61
N ARG A 600 -12.18 -19.57 -5.44
CA ARG A 600 -13.29 -20.51 -5.31
C ARG A 600 -12.86 -21.95 -5.58
N VAL A 601 -12.03 -22.20 -6.60
CA VAL A 601 -11.58 -23.56 -6.93
C VAL A 601 -10.69 -24.13 -5.82
N ASN A 602 -9.81 -23.32 -5.23
CA ASN A 602 -9.02 -23.72 -4.06
C ASN A 602 -9.93 -24.03 -2.87
N GLN A 603 -10.94 -23.20 -2.61
CA GLN A 603 -11.93 -23.47 -1.56
C GLN A 603 -12.69 -24.79 -1.81
N LEU A 604 -13.09 -25.07 -3.05
CA LEU A 604 -13.77 -26.31 -3.43
C LEU A 604 -12.87 -27.56 -3.27
N LEU A 605 -11.56 -27.41 -3.50
CA LEU A 605 -10.56 -28.45 -3.25
C LEU A 605 -10.40 -28.71 -1.75
N GLU A 606 -10.32 -27.66 -0.93
CA GLU A 606 -10.20 -27.73 0.53
C GLU A 606 -11.45 -28.31 1.19
N GLU A 607 -12.64 -27.93 0.73
CA GLU A 607 -13.93 -28.47 1.17
C GLU A 607 -14.16 -29.93 0.73
N GLY A 608 -13.33 -30.45 -0.19
CA GLY A 608 -13.47 -31.79 -0.76
C GLY A 608 -14.64 -31.93 -1.75
N ALA A 609 -15.24 -30.83 -2.20
CA ALA A 609 -16.41 -30.83 -3.08
C ALA A 609 -16.12 -31.45 -4.47
N VAL A 610 -14.87 -31.39 -4.93
CA VAL A 610 -14.42 -31.96 -6.21
C VAL A 610 -13.84 -33.37 -6.11
N VAL A 611 -13.75 -33.94 -4.89
CA VAL A 611 -13.25 -35.31 -4.67
C VAL A 611 -14.14 -36.35 -5.38
N LYS A 612 -15.43 -36.05 -5.58
CA LYS A 612 -16.38 -36.90 -6.31
C LYS A 612 -15.92 -37.24 -7.74
N PHE A 613 -15.07 -36.41 -8.33
CA PHE A 613 -14.55 -36.66 -9.68
C PHE A 613 -13.39 -37.66 -9.71
N ASN A 614 -12.81 -38.05 -8.57
CA ASN A 614 -11.67 -38.98 -8.48
C ASN A 614 -10.54 -38.64 -9.47
N VAL A 615 -10.16 -37.37 -9.54
CA VAL A 615 -9.08 -36.82 -10.36
C VAL A 615 -8.16 -36.01 -9.45
N ASP A 616 -6.85 -36.06 -9.72
CA ASP A 616 -5.88 -35.29 -8.96
C ASP A 616 -6.13 -33.77 -9.05
N SER A 617 -5.87 -33.08 -7.94
CA SER A 617 -6.04 -31.62 -7.80
C SER A 617 -5.29 -30.82 -8.87
N ALA A 618 -4.09 -31.25 -9.30
CA ALA A 618 -3.32 -30.55 -10.32
C ALA A 618 -4.00 -30.62 -11.70
N ARG A 619 -4.73 -31.69 -11.99
CA ARG A 619 -5.47 -31.86 -13.25
C ARG A 619 -6.76 -31.05 -13.27
N ILE A 620 -7.45 -30.96 -12.14
CA ILE A 620 -8.60 -30.05 -11.98
C ILE A 620 -8.15 -28.60 -12.22
N ARG A 621 -7.03 -28.19 -11.61
CA ARG A 621 -6.45 -26.85 -11.85
C ARG A 621 -6.13 -26.61 -13.32
N ARG A 622 -5.49 -27.57 -14.01
CA ARG A 622 -5.21 -27.48 -15.46
C ARG A 622 -6.48 -27.34 -16.31
N LEU A 623 -7.52 -28.14 -16.03
CA LEU A 623 -8.80 -28.03 -16.72
C LEU A 623 -9.40 -26.62 -16.54
N VAL A 624 -9.46 -26.14 -15.29
CA VAL A 624 -10.00 -24.81 -14.99
C VAL A 624 -9.18 -23.72 -15.67
N THR A 625 -7.85 -23.80 -15.64
CA THR A 625 -6.97 -22.87 -16.33
C THR A 625 -7.31 -22.78 -17.81
N TYR A 626 -7.55 -23.91 -18.47
CA TYR A 626 -7.93 -23.93 -19.88
C TYR A 626 -9.34 -23.38 -20.11
N VAL A 627 -10.34 -23.93 -19.40
CA VAL A 627 -11.77 -23.64 -19.62
C VAL A 627 -12.13 -22.18 -19.34
N TYR A 628 -11.47 -21.57 -18.36
CA TYR A 628 -11.68 -20.17 -18.02
C TYR A 628 -10.62 -19.23 -18.62
N CYS A 629 -9.70 -19.78 -19.42
CA CYS A 629 -8.57 -19.09 -20.04
C CYS A 629 -7.80 -18.23 -19.04
N LEU A 630 -7.34 -18.87 -17.96
CA LEU A 630 -6.49 -18.27 -16.95
C LEU A 630 -5.02 -18.30 -17.41
N ASP A 631 -4.19 -17.46 -16.81
CA ASP A 631 -2.73 -17.57 -17.00
C ASP A 631 -2.23 -18.94 -16.52
N LYS A 632 -1.22 -19.51 -17.21
CA LYS A 632 -0.70 -20.86 -16.90
C LYS A 632 -0.18 -20.95 -15.48
N ASP A 633 0.43 -19.88 -15.01
CA ASP A 633 1.02 -19.78 -13.69
C ASP A 633 0.03 -19.17 -12.67
N ALA A 634 -1.25 -18.95 -13.04
CA ALA A 634 -2.18 -18.20 -12.19
C ALA A 634 -2.41 -18.84 -10.82
N PHE A 635 -2.51 -20.17 -10.74
CA PHE A 635 -2.64 -20.90 -9.47
C PHE A 635 -1.36 -20.83 -8.62
N GLU A 636 -0.18 -20.84 -9.24
CA GLU A 636 1.09 -20.72 -8.52
C GLU A 636 1.32 -19.29 -8.03
N LEU A 637 1.06 -18.30 -8.89
CA LEU A 637 1.09 -16.88 -8.55
C LEU A 637 0.11 -16.55 -7.43
N GLN A 638 -1.12 -17.07 -7.49
CA GLN A 638 -2.11 -16.89 -6.41
C GLN A 638 -1.65 -17.56 -5.13
N ARG A 639 -1.08 -18.77 -5.18
CA ARG A 639 -0.52 -19.43 -3.99
C ARG A 639 0.61 -18.60 -3.37
N MET A 640 1.49 -18.03 -4.19
CA MET A 640 2.52 -17.09 -3.75
C MET A 640 1.96 -15.74 -3.30
N GLU A 641 0.73 -15.36 -3.63
CA GLU A 641 0.05 -14.18 -3.08
C GLU A 641 -0.70 -14.52 -1.77
N ALA A 642 -1.33 -15.70 -1.70
CA ALA A 642 -2.19 -16.19 -0.61
C ALA A 642 -1.41 -16.70 0.61
N GLU A 643 -0.16 -17.16 0.46
CA GLU A 643 0.73 -17.49 1.59
C GLU A 643 1.08 -16.25 2.46
N TYR A 644 0.52 -15.07 2.14
CA TYR A 644 0.80 -13.78 2.76
C TYR A 644 -0.43 -12.96 3.18
N ASP A 645 -1.67 -13.40 2.91
CA ASP A 645 -2.90 -12.70 3.36
C ASP A 645 -4.01 -13.74 3.63
N ASP A 646 -4.34 -13.95 4.91
CA ASP A 646 -5.27 -15.01 5.35
C ASP A 646 -6.76 -14.73 5.02
N ASP A 647 -7.11 -13.58 4.42
CA ASP A 647 -8.50 -13.25 4.00
C ASP A 647 -8.61 -13.13 2.47
N ILE A 648 -9.84 -13.30 1.95
CA ILE A 648 -10.20 -12.89 0.59
C ILE A 648 -9.75 -11.44 0.38
N ALA A 649 -8.71 -11.25 -0.43
CA ALA A 649 -8.15 -9.92 -0.67
C ALA A 649 -9.17 -9.07 -1.44
N HIS A 650 -9.70 -8.03 -0.80
CA HIS A 650 -10.51 -7.02 -1.48
C HIS A 650 -9.70 -6.37 -2.60
N GLU A 651 -10.31 -6.29 -3.78
CA GLU A 651 -9.77 -5.59 -4.93
C GLU A 651 -9.75 -4.06 -4.68
N PRO A 652 -8.86 -3.31 -5.36
CA PRO A 652 -8.61 -1.90 -5.04
C PRO A 652 -9.78 -0.96 -5.39
N SER A 653 -10.81 -1.44 -6.09
CA SER A 653 -12.03 -0.69 -6.37
C SER A 653 -13.26 -1.57 -6.21
N LYS A 654 -14.40 -0.95 -5.90
CA LYS A 654 -15.68 -1.68 -5.78
C LYS A 654 -16.08 -2.42 -7.05
N GLU A 655 -15.78 -1.88 -8.23
CA GLU A 655 -16.14 -2.52 -9.51
C GLU A 655 -15.32 -3.80 -9.77
N LEU A 656 -14.07 -3.80 -9.34
CA LEU A 656 -13.23 -5.00 -9.39
C LEU A 656 -13.65 -6.00 -8.31
N ASP A 657 -14.02 -5.53 -7.11
CA ASP A 657 -14.63 -6.35 -6.05
C ASP A 657 -15.91 -7.03 -6.56
N ASP A 658 -16.81 -6.28 -7.20
CA ASP A 658 -18.06 -6.82 -7.77
C ASP A 658 -17.75 -7.87 -8.86
N THR A 659 -16.72 -7.65 -9.67
CA THR A 659 -16.25 -8.62 -10.69
C THR A 659 -15.71 -9.89 -10.03
N TYR A 660 -14.86 -9.73 -9.02
CA TYR A 660 -14.30 -10.80 -8.22
C TYR A 660 -15.43 -11.63 -7.57
N PHE A 661 -16.31 -10.99 -6.78
CA PHE A 661 -17.36 -11.67 -6.03
C PHE A 661 -18.42 -12.29 -6.94
N LYS A 662 -18.70 -11.71 -8.11
CA LYS A 662 -19.57 -12.35 -9.10
C LYS A 662 -19.04 -13.73 -9.50
N THR A 663 -17.74 -13.82 -9.79
CA THR A 663 -17.13 -15.10 -10.17
C THR A 663 -16.84 -16.02 -9.00
N PHE A 664 -16.42 -15.46 -7.86
CA PHE A 664 -16.27 -16.22 -6.62
C PHE A 664 -17.59 -16.84 -6.21
N ASN A 665 -18.73 -16.17 -6.36
CA ASN A 665 -20.04 -16.73 -6.00
C ASN A 665 -20.62 -17.70 -7.05
N ALA A 666 -19.98 -17.88 -8.20
CA ALA A 666 -20.40 -18.81 -9.26
C ALA A 666 -20.01 -20.27 -8.96
N ARG A 667 -20.17 -20.70 -7.70
CA ARG A 667 -19.76 -22.02 -7.20
C ARG A 667 -20.36 -23.16 -8.04
N ASP A 668 -21.68 -23.14 -8.20
CA ASP A 668 -22.40 -24.24 -8.83
C ASP A 668 -22.13 -24.27 -10.35
N GLU A 669 -21.91 -23.11 -10.98
CA GLU A 669 -21.50 -23.02 -12.37
C GLU A 669 -20.12 -23.66 -12.58
N ILE A 670 -19.14 -23.38 -11.71
CA ILE A 670 -17.79 -23.96 -11.79
C ILE A 670 -17.85 -25.49 -11.62
N ILE A 671 -18.61 -25.98 -10.63
CA ILE A 671 -18.76 -27.42 -10.40
C ILE A 671 -19.44 -28.09 -11.60
N ALA A 672 -20.54 -27.53 -12.09
CA ALA A 672 -21.27 -28.08 -13.23
C ALA A 672 -20.40 -28.14 -14.49
N LYS A 673 -19.55 -27.13 -14.71
CA LYS A 673 -18.59 -27.09 -15.82
C LYS A 673 -17.53 -28.20 -15.71
N ILE A 674 -16.99 -28.46 -14.52
CA ILE A 674 -16.03 -29.56 -14.31
C ILE A 674 -16.74 -30.92 -14.48
N GLU A 675 -17.97 -31.03 -14.00
CA GLU A 675 -18.80 -32.22 -14.07
C GLU A 675 -19.13 -32.62 -15.51
N SER A 676 -19.45 -31.65 -16.38
CA SER A 676 -19.71 -31.94 -17.79
C SER A 676 -18.51 -32.55 -18.51
N TYR A 677 -17.28 -32.08 -18.25
CA TYR A 677 -16.06 -32.69 -18.78
C TYR A 677 -15.76 -34.06 -18.16
N SER A 678 -16.20 -34.28 -16.91
CA SER A 678 -16.11 -35.60 -16.29
C SER A 678 -17.06 -36.58 -16.96
N HIS A 679 -18.30 -36.16 -17.19
CA HIS A 679 -19.30 -36.93 -17.93
C HIS A 679 -18.81 -37.24 -19.34
N TYR A 680 -18.23 -36.26 -20.04
CA TYR A 680 -17.66 -36.44 -21.38
C TYR A 680 -16.68 -37.62 -21.46
N GLY A 681 -15.76 -37.72 -20.50
CA GLY A 681 -14.79 -38.83 -20.44
C GLY A 681 -15.46 -40.20 -20.24
N ILE A 682 -16.45 -40.27 -19.35
CA ILE A 682 -17.20 -41.51 -19.07
C ILE A 682 -18.09 -41.89 -20.26
N PHE A 683 -18.80 -40.93 -20.84
CA PHE A 683 -19.63 -41.11 -22.03
C PHE A 683 -18.81 -41.57 -23.22
N THR A 684 -17.57 -41.06 -23.37
CA THR A 684 -16.63 -41.56 -24.38
C THR A 684 -16.31 -43.04 -24.16
N PHE A 685 -16.14 -43.49 -22.92
CA PHE A 685 -15.92 -44.90 -22.63
C PHE A 685 -17.13 -45.75 -23.02
N ILE A 686 -18.33 -45.34 -22.61
CA ILE A 686 -19.58 -46.04 -22.91
C ILE A 686 -19.79 -46.13 -24.42
N ASP A 687 -19.73 -45.01 -25.13
CA ASP A 687 -19.89 -44.92 -26.59
C ASP A 687 -18.91 -45.81 -27.35
N LYS A 688 -17.65 -45.91 -26.90
CA LYS A 688 -16.62 -46.68 -27.62
C LYS A 688 -16.62 -48.17 -27.30
N TYR A 689 -17.18 -48.60 -26.16
CA TYR A 689 -17.02 -49.98 -25.70
C TYR A 689 -18.33 -50.78 -25.58
N TYR A 690 -19.51 -50.13 -25.55
CA TYR A 690 -20.79 -50.83 -25.35
C TYR A 690 -21.00 -52.00 -26.33
N ALA A 691 -20.56 -51.86 -27.59
CA ALA A 691 -20.72 -52.86 -28.64
C ALA A 691 -20.12 -54.24 -28.29
N ASN A 692 -19.13 -54.29 -27.40
CA ASN A 692 -18.53 -55.55 -26.95
C ASN A 692 -19.51 -56.45 -26.15
N TRP A 693 -20.62 -55.87 -25.68
CA TRP A 693 -21.63 -56.57 -24.88
C TRP A 693 -23.00 -56.56 -25.56
N VAL A 694 -23.10 -56.18 -26.83
CA VAL A 694 -24.36 -56.30 -27.59
C VAL A 694 -24.53 -57.73 -28.06
N ASN A 695 -25.77 -58.25 -28.02
CA ASN A 695 -26.12 -59.56 -28.56
C ASN A 695 -27.52 -59.50 -29.18
N GLU A 696 -27.57 -59.14 -30.45
CA GLU A 696 -28.83 -58.96 -31.19
C GLU A 696 -29.59 -60.28 -31.38
N GLU A 697 -28.89 -61.42 -31.48
CA GLU A 697 -29.51 -62.75 -31.63
C GLU A 697 -30.38 -63.13 -30.42
N HIS A 698 -30.06 -62.59 -29.25
CA HIS A 698 -30.78 -62.83 -28.00
C HIS A 698 -31.52 -61.58 -27.50
N GLY A 699 -31.77 -60.61 -28.39
CA GLY A 699 -32.60 -59.42 -28.10
C GLY A 699 -31.94 -58.32 -27.26
N ARG A 700 -30.66 -58.45 -26.89
CA ARG A 700 -29.92 -57.43 -26.12
C ARG A 700 -29.34 -56.38 -27.05
N ASN A 701 -30.01 -55.24 -27.15
CA ASN A 701 -29.63 -54.16 -28.06
C ASN A 701 -28.61 -53.19 -27.42
N GLY A 702 -28.07 -52.27 -28.23
CA GLY A 702 -27.07 -51.30 -27.77
C GLY A 702 -27.57 -50.32 -26.70
N ALA A 703 -28.82 -49.89 -26.75
CA ALA A 703 -29.39 -48.95 -25.79
C ALA A 703 -29.53 -49.57 -24.40
N ASP A 704 -29.89 -50.86 -24.33
CA ASP A 704 -30.01 -51.60 -23.09
C ASP A 704 -28.65 -51.68 -22.38
N VAL A 705 -27.61 -52.09 -23.12
CA VAL A 705 -26.23 -52.15 -22.62
C VAL A 705 -25.76 -50.78 -22.12
N GLN A 706 -26.03 -49.71 -22.88
CA GLN A 706 -25.64 -48.35 -22.50
C GLN A 706 -26.35 -47.88 -21.22
N ARG A 707 -27.66 -48.17 -21.05
CA ARG A 707 -28.39 -47.86 -19.80
C ARG A 707 -27.80 -48.60 -18.60
N SER A 708 -27.53 -49.90 -18.73
CA SER A 708 -26.90 -50.68 -17.65
C SER A 708 -25.49 -50.17 -17.33
N MET A 709 -24.72 -49.73 -18.34
CA MET A 709 -23.41 -49.10 -18.13
C MET A 709 -23.54 -47.80 -17.33
N ILE A 710 -24.53 -46.96 -17.66
CA ILE A 710 -24.77 -45.70 -16.95
C ILE A 710 -25.14 -45.96 -15.50
N SER A 711 -26.10 -46.86 -15.20
CA SER A 711 -26.56 -47.09 -13.82
C SER A 711 -25.45 -47.60 -12.91
N LEU A 712 -24.53 -48.39 -13.45
CA LEU A 712 -23.38 -48.90 -12.70
C LEU A 712 -22.27 -47.86 -12.49
N ILE A 713 -22.02 -47.00 -13.47
CA ILE A 713 -20.90 -46.03 -13.41
C ILE A 713 -21.32 -44.72 -12.73
N PHE A 714 -22.61 -44.38 -12.76
CA PHE A 714 -23.21 -43.21 -12.10
C PHE A 714 -24.20 -43.60 -10.97
N PRO A 715 -23.78 -44.39 -9.97
CA PRO A 715 -24.69 -44.97 -8.98
C PRO A 715 -25.31 -43.95 -8.00
N LEU A 716 -24.91 -42.67 -8.11
CA LEU A 716 -25.36 -41.56 -7.26
C LEU A 716 -26.21 -40.54 -8.03
N THR A 717 -26.48 -40.79 -9.31
CA THR A 717 -27.27 -39.88 -10.16
C THR A 717 -28.45 -40.64 -10.74
N ASP A 718 -29.54 -39.93 -10.96
CA ASP A 718 -30.74 -40.50 -11.57
C ASP A 718 -30.42 -41.04 -12.98
N ASP A 719 -30.78 -42.30 -13.22
CA ASP A 719 -30.43 -43.03 -14.45
C ASP A 719 -31.07 -42.38 -15.68
N ASP A 720 -32.31 -41.92 -15.59
CA ASP A 720 -33.02 -41.30 -16.70
C ASP A 720 -32.41 -39.94 -17.05
N LEU A 721 -32.04 -39.16 -16.03
CA LEU A 721 -31.37 -37.87 -16.22
C LEU A 721 -30.01 -38.01 -16.91
N ILE A 722 -29.16 -38.95 -16.46
CA ILE A 722 -27.84 -39.16 -17.07
C ILE A 722 -27.97 -39.82 -18.44
N PHE A 723 -28.95 -40.70 -18.64
CA PHE A 723 -29.23 -41.28 -19.95
C PHE A 723 -29.66 -40.20 -20.94
N GLU A 724 -30.50 -39.24 -20.56
CA GLU A 724 -30.84 -38.10 -21.41
C GLU A 724 -29.60 -37.28 -21.79
N GLN A 725 -28.72 -37.00 -20.84
CA GLN A 725 -27.44 -36.32 -21.11
C GLN A 725 -26.55 -37.11 -22.06
N PHE A 726 -26.50 -38.44 -21.91
CA PHE A 726 -25.75 -39.32 -22.80
C PHE A 726 -26.35 -39.40 -24.20
N GLN A 727 -27.68 -39.36 -24.35
CA GLN A 727 -28.31 -39.31 -25.68
C GLN A 727 -27.98 -38.03 -26.45
N GLN A 728 -27.69 -36.94 -25.73
CA GLN A 728 -27.25 -35.67 -26.31
C GLN A 728 -25.74 -35.64 -26.60
N TYR A 729 -24.96 -36.60 -26.07
CA TYR A 729 -23.52 -36.65 -26.24
C TYR A 729 -23.12 -36.96 -27.70
N LYS A 730 -22.11 -36.24 -28.18
CA LYS A 730 -21.43 -36.52 -29.45
C LYS A 730 -19.93 -36.49 -29.22
N TRP A 731 -19.26 -37.51 -29.74
CA TRP A 731 -17.80 -37.54 -29.70
C TRP A 731 -17.23 -36.46 -30.61
N GLU A 732 -16.41 -35.60 -30.04
CA GLU A 732 -15.65 -34.56 -30.72
C GLU A 732 -14.18 -34.60 -30.26
N GLN A 733 -13.26 -34.18 -31.12
CA GLN A 733 -11.87 -34.07 -30.72
C GLN A 733 -11.72 -32.88 -29.76
N GLN A 734 -11.41 -33.17 -28.50
CA GLN A 734 -11.15 -32.15 -27.48
C GLN A 734 -9.69 -31.71 -27.53
N PRO A 735 -9.38 -30.44 -27.18
CA PRO A 735 -8.03 -29.97 -26.92
C PRO A 735 -7.27 -30.87 -25.93
N GLU A 736 -5.96 -30.99 -26.06
CA GLU A 736 -5.14 -31.92 -25.25
C GLU A 736 -5.28 -31.63 -23.75
N GLU A 737 -5.34 -30.36 -23.35
CA GLU A 737 -5.50 -29.92 -21.96
C GLU A 737 -6.83 -30.39 -21.35
N ILE A 738 -7.91 -30.39 -22.14
CA ILE A 738 -9.22 -30.92 -21.73
C ILE A 738 -9.19 -32.45 -21.76
N TRP A 739 -8.63 -33.03 -22.82
CA TRP A 739 -8.61 -34.47 -23.02
C TRP A 739 -7.82 -35.19 -21.93
N GLN A 740 -6.74 -34.62 -21.40
CA GLN A 740 -6.01 -35.21 -20.27
C GLN A 740 -6.88 -35.41 -19.02
N PHE A 741 -7.80 -34.49 -18.75
CA PHE A 741 -8.79 -34.63 -17.68
C PHE A 741 -9.84 -35.69 -18.05
N CYS A 742 -10.46 -35.59 -19.22
CA CYS A 742 -11.48 -36.55 -19.68
C CYS A 742 -10.94 -37.98 -19.78
N ARG A 743 -9.68 -38.15 -20.21
CA ARG A 743 -8.99 -39.44 -20.36
C ARG A 743 -8.81 -40.16 -19.03
N GLU A 744 -8.62 -39.44 -17.94
CA GLU A 744 -8.53 -40.05 -16.62
C GLU A 744 -9.88 -40.53 -16.12
N ARG A 745 -10.95 -39.75 -16.36
CA ARG A 745 -12.32 -40.20 -16.09
C ARG A 745 -12.71 -41.39 -16.96
N TYR A 746 -12.31 -41.38 -18.23
CA TYR A 746 -12.41 -42.52 -19.14
C TYR A 746 -11.66 -43.74 -18.61
N SER A 747 -10.40 -43.57 -18.17
CA SER A 747 -9.57 -44.68 -17.68
C SER A 747 -10.11 -45.23 -16.38
N TRP A 748 -10.55 -44.35 -15.48
CA TRP A 748 -11.26 -44.75 -14.27
C TRP A 748 -12.51 -45.57 -14.59
N ALA A 749 -13.37 -45.10 -15.52
CA ALA A 749 -14.56 -45.87 -15.92
C ALA A 749 -14.18 -47.23 -16.51
N LYS A 750 -13.15 -47.27 -17.36
CA LYS A 750 -12.59 -48.49 -17.93
C LYS A 750 -12.04 -49.45 -16.86
N ASP A 751 -11.40 -48.95 -15.82
CA ASP A 751 -10.83 -49.77 -14.74
C ASP A 751 -11.90 -50.24 -13.75
N GLN A 752 -12.94 -49.44 -13.52
CA GLN A 752 -14.08 -49.83 -12.69
C GLN A 752 -14.96 -50.85 -13.40
N TRP A 753 -15.10 -50.76 -14.73
CA TRP A 753 -16.04 -51.57 -15.49
C TRP A 753 -15.85 -53.09 -15.28
N PRO A 754 -14.65 -53.70 -15.43
CA PRO A 754 -14.45 -55.13 -15.20
C PRO A 754 -14.87 -55.61 -13.80
N ASN A 755 -14.69 -54.77 -12.79
CA ASN A 755 -15.05 -55.10 -11.40
C ASN A 755 -16.58 -55.07 -11.18
N LEU A 756 -17.29 -54.24 -11.95
CA LEU A 756 -18.74 -54.06 -11.86
C LEU A 756 -19.50 -54.95 -12.85
N SER A 757 -18.93 -55.19 -14.03
CA SER A 757 -19.58 -55.84 -15.15
C SER A 757 -19.67 -57.36 -15.01
N GLY A 758 -18.77 -58.01 -14.26
CA GLY A 758 -18.75 -59.49 -14.17
C GLY A 758 -20.05 -60.10 -13.67
N ARG A 759 -20.75 -59.42 -12.75
CA ARG A 759 -22.09 -59.83 -12.28
C ARG A 759 -23.14 -59.60 -13.36
N LEU A 760 -23.10 -58.45 -14.03
CA LEU A 760 -24.01 -58.07 -15.10
C LEU A 760 -23.91 -59.04 -16.30
N THR A 761 -22.68 -59.34 -16.74
CA THR A 761 -22.45 -60.29 -17.84
C THR A 761 -22.90 -61.69 -17.49
N THR A 762 -22.72 -62.12 -16.23
CA THR A 762 -23.22 -63.42 -15.77
C THR A 762 -24.74 -63.48 -15.86
N VAL A 763 -25.42 -62.44 -15.37
CA VAL A 763 -26.88 -62.33 -15.43
C VAL A 763 -27.37 -62.37 -16.86
N TRP A 764 -26.80 -61.55 -17.73
CA TRP A 764 -27.17 -61.56 -19.13
C TRP A 764 -26.94 -62.92 -19.78
N THR A 765 -25.82 -63.60 -19.50
CA THR A 765 -25.57 -64.95 -20.02
C THR A 765 -26.59 -65.97 -19.51
N LEU A 766 -27.03 -65.87 -18.26
CA LEU A 766 -28.07 -66.76 -17.73
C LEU A 766 -29.43 -66.50 -18.39
N GLN A 767 -29.77 -65.25 -18.71
CA GLN A 767 -30.98 -64.90 -19.49
C GLN A 767 -30.90 -65.41 -20.92
N GLU A 768 -29.76 -65.19 -21.59
CA GLU A 768 -29.50 -65.69 -22.95
C GLU A 768 -29.63 -67.21 -23.05
N LEU A 769 -29.27 -67.94 -21.98
CA LEU A 769 -29.42 -69.40 -21.88
C LEU A 769 -30.82 -69.86 -21.45
N GLY A 770 -31.75 -68.93 -21.21
CA GLY A 770 -33.11 -69.21 -20.73
C GLY A 770 -33.16 -69.78 -19.31
N LEU A 771 -32.11 -69.58 -18.51
CA LEU A 771 -31.98 -70.13 -17.15
C LEU A 771 -32.67 -69.24 -16.11
N ILE A 772 -32.89 -67.96 -16.43
CA ILE A 772 -33.67 -67.01 -15.62
C ILE A 772 -34.54 -66.16 -16.55
N PRO A 773 -35.70 -65.63 -16.08
CA PRO A 773 -36.61 -64.87 -16.93
C PRO A 773 -35.99 -63.54 -17.42
N ASP A 774 -36.40 -63.13 -18.62
CA ASP A 774 -35.89 -61.92 -19.28
C ASP A 774 -36.30 -60.64 -18.53
N GLU A 775 -37.50 -60.64 -17.92
CA GLU A 775 -38.12 -59.49 -17.24
C GLU A 775 -37.59 -59.19 -15.83
N VAL A 776 -36.51 -59.83 -15.39
CA VAL A 776 -36.01 -59.66 -14.02
C VAL A 776 -35.00 -58.51 -13.93
N ASP A 777 -35.46 -57.36 -13.45
CA ASP A 777 -34.58 -56.31 -12.95
C ASP A 777 -33.77 -56.84 -11.75
N ILE A 778 -32.44 -56.92 -11.91
CA ILE A 778 -31.59 -57.41 -10.82
C ILE A 778 -31.11 -56.26 -9.97
N LYS A 779 -31.45 -56.33 -8.68
CA LYS A 779 -30.92 -55.43 -7.68
C LYS A 779 -29.58 -55.94 -7.18
N THR A 780 -28.52 -55.17 -7.39
CA THR A 780 -27.19 -55.49 -6.87
C THR A 780 -26.71 -54.41 -5.93
N ILE A 781 -25.97 -54.80 -4.89
CA ILE A 781 -25.35 -53.87 -3.97
C ILE A 781 -23.88 -53.71 -4.39
N ILE A 782 -23.50 -52.48 -4.73
CA ILE A 782 -22.10 -52.11 -4.99
C ILE A 782 -21.59 -51.13 -3.93
N SER A 783 -20.28 -51.15 -3.73
CA SER A 783 -19.58 -50.11 -2.98
C SER A 783 -19.36 -48.91 -3.90
N VAL A 784 -19.84 -47.72 -3.52
CA VAL A 784 -19.86 -46.53 -4.39
C VAL A 784 -18.77 -45.51 -4.08
N ASN A 785 -18.00 -45.69 -3.01
CA ASN A 785 -16.90 -44.80 -2.66
C ASN A 785 -15.83 -45.47 -1.77
N ALA A 786 -14.73 -44.75 -1.54
CA ALA A 786 -13.62 -45.19 -0.70
C ALA A 786 -13.98 -45.39 0.79
N ARG A 787 -15.16 -44.94 1.24
CA ARG A 787 -15.69 -45.19 2.59
C ARG A 787 -16.51 -46.48 2.67
N ASN A 788 -16.63 -47.20 1.55
CA ASN A 788 -17.36 -48.45 1.43
C ASN A 788 -18.88 -48.30 1.60
N ASP A 789 -19.43 -47.13 1.24
CA ASP A 789 -20.87 -46.92 1.24
C ASP A 789 -21.53 -47.86 0.21
N LEU A 790 -22.57 -48.57 0.64
CA LEU A 790 -23.27 -49.58 -0.16
C LEU A 790 -24.53 -48.98 -0.78
N ARG A 791 -24.72 -49.15 -2.08
CA ARG A 791 -25.93 -48.74 -2.81
C ARG A 791 -26.52 -49.89 -3.59
N GLU A 792 -27.84 -49.99 -3.53
CA GLU A 792 -28.65 -50.85 -4.38
C GLU A 792 -28.83 -50.19 -5.75
N ILE A 793 -28.48 -50.90 -6.81
CA ILE A 793 -28.58 -50.45 -8.20
C ILE A 793 -29.47 -51.43 -8.96
N LYS A 794 -30.31 -50.90 -9.86
CA LYS A 794 -31.11 -51.71 -10.77
C LYS A 794 -30.33 -51.97 -12.05
N ILE A 795 -30.24 -53.24 -12.40
CA ILE A 795 -29.75 -53.69 -13.70
C ILE A 795 -30.96 -53.88 -14.59
N HIS A 796 -31.10 -52.98 -15.56
CA HIS A 796 -32.13 -53.09 -16.60
C HIS A 796 -31.70 -54.11 -17.64
N THR A 797 -32.60 -55.04 -17.95
CA THR A 797 -32.41 -56.08 -18.97
C THR A 797 -33.19 -55.78 -20.25
N HIS A 798 -34.07 -54.76 -20.22
CA HIS A 798 -34.83 -54.24 -21.37
C HIS A 798 -34.99 -52.72 -21.32
N GLY A 799 -35.02 -52.08 -22.50
CA GLY A 799 -35.45 -50.69 -22.67
C GLY A 799 -36.98 -50.53 -22.53
N PRO A 800 -37.48 -49.30 -22.32
CA PRO A 800 -38.92 -49.06 -22.26
C PRO A 800 -39.56 -49.36 -23.62
N PHE A 801 -40.24 -50.50 -23.72
CA PHE A 801 -41.21 -50.74 -24.78
C PHE A 801 -42.47 -49.91 -24.48
N GLU A 802 -42.52 -48.71 -25.03
CA GLU A 802 -43.78 -48.06 -25.43
C GLU A 802 -43.50 -47.06 -26.55
N GLN A 803 -43.24 -47.58 -27.76
CA GLN A 803 -43.62 -46.84 -28.96
C GLN A 803 -45.08 -47.16 -29.23
N ALA A 804 -45.97 -46.21 -28.92
CA ALA A 804 -47.32 -46.20 -29.43
C ALA A 804 -47.29 -46.39 -30.96
N PRO A 805 -48.15 -47.24 -31.54
CA PRO A 805 -48.15 -47.47 -32.97
C PRO A 805 -48.46 -46.16 -33.70
N ALA A 806 -47.54 -45.77 -34.57
CA ALA A 806 -47.75 -44.76 -35.59
C ALA A 806 -48.68 -45.33 -36.66
N ASP A 807 -49.99 -45.33 -36.40
CA ASP A 807 -50.96 -45.38 -37.49
C ASP A 807 -52.19 -44.53 -37.15
N GLY A 808 -52.31 -43.42 -37.86
CA GLY A 808 -53.37 -42.43 -37.71
C GLY A 808 -54.68 -42.89 -38.36
N SER A 809 -55.36 -43.85 -37.73
CA SER A 809 -56.75 -44.17 -38.07
C SER A 809 -57.70 -43.48 -37.09
N PRO A 810 -58.68 -42.67 -37.58
CA PRO A 810 -59.62 -41.98 -36.73
C PRO A 810 -60.59 -42.96 -36.08
N ALA A 811 -60.92 -42.71 -34.81
CA ALA A 811 -61.95 -43.41 -34.07
C ALA A 811 -63.30 -43.39 -34.80
N PRO A 812 -64.06 -44.50 -34.87
CA PRO A 812 -65.47 -44.44 -35.18
C PRO A 812 -66.25 -44.04 -33.91
N ALA A 813 -67.21 -43.14 -34.12
CA ALA A 813 -68.12 -42.62 -33.12
C ALA A 813 -69.21 -43.62 -32.70
N ASP A 814 -69.68 -43.44 -31.46
CA ASP A 814 -71.00 -43.73 -30.88
C ASP A 814 -71.74 -45.05 -31.20
N GLY A 815 -72.19 -45.73 -30.14
CA GLY A 815 -73.28 -46.70 -30.26
C GLY A 815 -73.47 -47.61 -29.05
N ASP A 816 -74.32 -47.16 -28.12
CA ASP A 816 -75.26 -47.93 -27.30
C ASP A 816 -74.77 -48.80 -26.13
N THR A 817 -75.04 -48.24 -24.94
CA THR A 817 -75.72 -48.85 -23.79
C THR A 817 -76.20 -50.29 -23.91
N GLU A 818 -75.92 -51.11 -22.89
CA GLU A 818 -76.96 -51.61 -21.97
C GLU A 818 -76.36 -52.21 -20.70
N ALA A 819 -77.16 -52.10 -19.64
CA ALA A 819 -76.90 -52.51 -18.27
C ALA A 819 -76.94 -54.04 -18.10
N GLY A 820 -76.32 -54.53 -17.03
CA GLY A 820 -76.53 -55.89 -16.52
C GLY A 820 -75.68 -56.16 -15.28
N ASP A 821 -76.36 -56.25 -14.14
CA ASP A 821 -75.86 -56.46 -12.78
C ASP A 821 -74.93 -57.68 -12.61
N ASP A 822 -73.87 -57.53 -11.80
CA ASP A 822 -73.67 -58.21 -10.50
C ASP A 822 -72.43 -57.67 -9.76
#